data_AF-A0A894KE13-F1
#
_entry.id   AF-A0A894KE13-F1
#
_cell.length_a   1.000
_cell.length_b   1.000
_cell.length_c   1.000
_cell.angle_alpha   90.00
_cell.angle_beta   90.00
_cell.angle_gamma   90.00
#
_symmetry.space_group_name_H-M   'P 1'
#
loop_
_entity.id
_entity.type
_entity.pdbx_description
1 polymer ?
#
loop_
_entity_poly.entity_id
_entity_poly.type
_entity_poly.pdbx_seq_one_letter_code
_entity_poly.pdbx_strand_id
1 'polypeptide(L)'
;MKEYVAETGGRYTYSDDILNLQELALSMSTIFDGCSDFIISGCAVEGSTISPGYVWLGGKVRRFEGVTDAVFPYYIYESNRHESVVYANEVNKRGRTCYLCAAGKTVPTTADPVTGKIPATIEVRADYAPRFIDKFFGRYAVLLETPFQRQTIKKDLVLAGVFTANKEINSKTAVSVSGENGYSLKGIVKSDGNASLGAYLNGLLVNEIVIRTDGTFSFMKQGKELARVTGDGISYGTSLSDNSRIGAIHIQGCDIYNTQDVTDEGTIRINYYGVEGGGTKFRDFAVYDGKLSLTPIFKVVGKSATAQVNGLFSVNSAGRGIDLCNTAYTKDDTKLLNTLSWKDSSGAVIAAVGFDTTDSYRFVVRNALGDIVIAPLGSVDIIGTLKVNGKSVADTYVTVTTYTSGMNGKVDKVDGKQLSTEDFTTEYKRKLDAISTGGITEGGTGYVTSGAVAEALKTKLSADQNLRDVVDKGAARTALDVYSKPESQEVFLQISEGLQELVRLTADEVNNLTPEQAQALKAERQAAVRATLDAEKGGTGEQKLTKTSNLSDLADKGKARKNLEVYSTTEIDNMMAGKLGTDSAYQGIIFTSEMRDKLNNIETGAFAYTDHEGKSHAQVEGYVLTSAIVKELKKKANWLLDGYNSTELATIAKNLELYTRTGADGRFARMENLFQDYINYLVAQGKSSAQAQAILREKLNLLSKDEIVKDYLRKDAKLTDLVLGSPEAQRQVCRTLGAAFAEEYQPLLIDTGWMQMENSGQGTDTRNLFVRQIGSIVSIQGEINTAKRDGSNWGGVIAMIPNKIQPPKYSVRCTAANWNDDHKYNRGSSFTIYGGQRKLQLYERGFYNVNCQLNFTYFV
;
A
#
# COMPACT_ATOMS: atom_id res chain seq x y z
N MET A 1 71.46 81.64 -2.45
CA MET A 1 70.73 82.29 -1.34
C MET A 1 71.73 82.95 -0.40
N LYS A 2 71.39 84.07 0.25
CA LYS A 2 72.23 84.69 1.28
C LYS A 2 71.41 84.79 2.56
N GLU A 3 71.93 84.25 3.65
CA GLU A 3 71.28 84.30 4.95
C GLU A 3 72.00 85.32 5.83
N TYR A 4 71.24 86.29 6.34
CA TYR A 4 71.68 87.22 7.36
C TYR A 4 71.91 86.50 8.68
N VAL A 5 73.00 86.85 9.37
CA VAL A 5 73.35 86.31 10.68
C VAL A 5 73.41 87.48 11.65
N ALA A 6 72.52 87.47 12.65
CA ALA A 6 72.51 88.47 13.71
C ALA A 6 73.38 87.99 14.88
N GLU A 7 74.52 88.64 15.12
CA GLU A 7 75.34 88.41 16.32
C GLU A 7 75.13 89.49 17.39
N THR A 8 75.27 89.10 18.67
CA THR A 8 75.10 89.95 19.84
C THR A 8 75.97 91.22 19.76
N GLY A 9 75.35 92.40 19.88
CA GLY A 9 76.00 93.71 19.82
C GLY A 9 75.70 94.55 18.56
N GLY A 10 74.82 94.09 17.66
CA GLY A 10 74.35 94.85 16.48
C GLY A 10 73.19 95.80 16.78
N ARG A 11 72.88 96.75 15.86
CA ARG A 11 71.70 97.63 15.97
C ARG A 11 70.41 96.81 15.81
N TYR A 12 69.53 96.85 16.82
CA TYR A 12 68.33 96.01 16.91
C TYR A 12 67.22 96.38 15.89
N THR A 13 67.10 97.64 15.48
CA THR A 13 65.89 98.15 14.80
C THR A 13 65.63 97.68 13.36
N TYR A 14 66.53 96.90 12.74
CA TYR A 14 66.33 96.35 11.38
C TYR A 14 66.67 94.85 11.25
N SER A 15 67.16 94.21 12.31
CA SER A 15 67.61 92.81 12.24
C SER A 15 66.43 91.84 12.27
N ASP A 16 65.40 92.13 13.06
CA ASP A 16 64.22 91.26 13.21
C ASP A 16 63.38 91.19 11.93
N ASP A 17 63.18 92.32 11.24
CA ASP A 17 62.45 92.37 9.97
C ASP A 17 63.15 91.54 8.88
N ILE A 18 64.49 91.63 8.81
CA ILE A 18 65.30 90.86 7.84
C ILE A 18 65.28 89.37 8.18
N LEU A 19 65.35 89.00 9.47
CA LEU A 19 65.23 87.62 9.91
C LEU A 19 63.84 87.05 9.59
N ASN A 20 62.77 87.80 9.83
CA ASN A 20 61.40 87.38 9.47
C ASN A 20 61.22 87.21 7.96
N LEU A 21 61.75 88.13 7.14
CA LEU A 21 61.70 88.01 5.68
C LEU A 21 62.49 86.81 5.17
N GLN A 22 63.62 86.52 5.81
CA GLN A 22 64.44 85.34 5.53
C GLN A 22 63.71 84.05 5.90
N GLU A 23 63.10 83.97 7.08
CA GLU A 23 62.30 82.81 7.50
C GLU A 23 61.14 82.55 6.53
N LEU A 24 60.47 83.61 6.06
CA LEU A 24 59.45 83.48 5.02
C LEU A 24 60.03 82.90 3.72
N ALA A 25 61.17 83.41 3.24
CA ALA A 25 61.82 82.89 2.03
C ALA A 25 62.34 81.45 2.19
N LEU A 26 62.78 81.08 3.40
CA LEU A 26 63.19 79.71 3.75
C LEU A 26 62.00 78.76 3.81
N SER A 27 60.85 79.20 4.33
CA SER A 27 59.62 78.41 4.37
C SER A 27 59.17 77.99 2.97
N MET A 28 59.32 78.86 1.96
CA MET A 28 58.99 78.53 0.56
C MET A 28 59.90 77.44 -0.02
N SER A 29 61.11 77.28 0.51
CA SER A 29 62.05 76.24 0.08
C SER A 29 61.74 74.86 0.68
N THR A 30 60.94 74.79 1.75
CA THR A 30 60.53 73.52 2.38
C THR A 30 59.69 72.64 1.44
N ILE A 31 59.07 73.22 0.41
CA ILE A 31 58.34 72.45 -0.61
C ILE A 31 59.23 71.44 -1.35
N PHE A 32 60.54 71.69 -1.42
CA PHE A 32 61.51 70.78 -2.04
C PHE A 32 62.15 69.80 -1.04
N ASP A 33 61.72 69.82 0.21
CA ASP A 33 62.32 68.98 1.24
C ASP A 33 62.18 67.48 0.92
N GLY A 34 63.26 66.74 1.14
CA GLY A 34 63.40 65.34 0.75
C GLY A 34 63.49 65.05 -0.76
N CYS A 35 63.47 66.06 -1.64
CA CYS A 35 63.82 65.86 -3.05
C CYS A 35 65.35 65.81 -3.22
N SER A 36 65.85 64.96 -4.12
CA SER A 36 67.27 64.96 -4.53
C SER A 36 67.63 66.27 -5.25
N ASP A 37 68.90 66.64 -5.35
CA ASP A 37 69.32 67.89 -6.02
C ASP A 37 68.88 67.97 -7.50
N PHE A 38 68.42 69.15 -7.93
CA PHE A 38 67.89 69.38 -9.29
C PHE A 38 67.97 70.85 -9.74
N ILE A 39 67.83 71.08 -11.04
CA ILE A 39 67.71 72.40 -11.66
C ILE A 39 66.25 72.88 -11.55
N ILE A 40 66.02 74.01 -10.90
CA ILE A 40 64.71 74.66 -10.75
C ILE A 40 64.31 75.34 -12.06
N SER A 41 65.22 76.15 -12.62
CA SER A 41 64.99 76.89 -13.88
C SER A 41 66.32 77.28 -14.52
N GLY A 42 66.33 77.50 -15.84
CA GLY A 42 67.55 77.80 -16.59
C GLY A 42 68.48 76.59 -16.71
N CYS A 43 69.80 76.83 -16.62
CA CYS A 43 70.84 75.82 -16.83
C CYS A 43 70.61 74.99 -18.11
N ALA A 44 70.20 75.65 -19.19
CA ALA A 44 69.99 75.02 -20.49
C ALA A 44 71.35 74.69 -21.12
N VAL A 45 71.49 73.46 -21.62
CA VAL A 45 72.69 73.00 -22.32
C VAL A 45 72.51 73.25 -23.81
N GLU A 46 73.39 74.06 -24.39
CA GLU A 46 73.46 74.33 -25.83
C GLU A 46 74.92 74.26 -26.28
N GLY A 47 75.29 73.19 -26.99
CA GLY A 47 76.70 72.91 -27.32
C GLY A 47 77.55 72.76 -26.05
N SER A 48 78.63 73.54 -25.95
CA SER A 48 79.49 73.61 -24.74
C SER A 48 79.01 74.66 -23.72
N THR A 49 77.87 75.31 -23.93
CA THR A 49 77.37 76.36 -23.05
C THR A 49 76.28 75.83 -22.13
N ILE A 50 76.35 76.18 -20.85
CA ILE A 50 75.27 76.02 -19.88
C ILE A 50 74.79 77.42 -19.49
N SER A 51 73.52 77.73 -19.75
CA SER A 51 72.96 79.05 -19.43
C SER A 51 72.94 79.32 -17.90
N PRO A 52 72.90 80.58 -17.46
CA PRO A 52 72.59 80.89 -16.07
C PRO A 52 71.23 80.30 -15.63
N GLY A 53 71.08 79.96 -14.35
CA GLY A 53 69.86 79.32 -13.83
C GLY A 53 69.78 79.28 -12.31
N TYR A 54 68.72 78.66 -11.79
CA TYR A 54 68.55 78.39 -10.36
C TYR A 54 68.53 76.89 -10.11
N VAL A 55 69.20 76.46 -9.05
CA VAL A 55 69.30 75.04 -8.67
C VAL A 55 68.88 74.83 -7.22
N TRP A 56 68.20 73.72 -6.96
CA TRP A 56 68.02 73.14 -5.65
C TRP A 56 69.19 72.21 -5.40
N LEU A 57 70.06 72.58 -4.48
CA LEU A 57 71.28 71.84 -4.18
C LEU A 57 71.42 71.80 -2.67
N GLY A 58 71.82 70.68 -2.06
CA GLY A 58 72.11 70.54 -0.62
C GLY A 58 71.15 71.29 0.32
N GLY A 59 69.85 71.21 0.05
CA GLY A 59 68.79 71.82 0.87
C GLY A 59 68.60 73.34 0.72
N LYS A 60 69.23 73.99 -0.27
CA LYS A 60 69.14 75.45 -0.50
C LYS A 60 69.00 75.80 -1.98
N VAL A 61 68.29 76.89 -2.27
CA VAL A 61 68.20 77.47 -3.61
C VAL A 61 69.45 78.30 -3.93
N ARG A 62 70.14 77.98 -5.02
CA ARG A 62 71.38 78.64 -5.44
C ARG A 62 71.26 79.17 -6.87
N ARG A 63 71.89 80.33 -7.12
CA ARG A 63 72.00 80.92 -8.46
C ARG A 63 73.27 80.37 -9.10
N PHE A 64 73.12 79.79 -10.29
CA PHE A 64 74.24 79.39 -11.14
C PHE A 64 74.43 80.44 -12.24
N GLU A 65 75.66 80.92 -12.41
CA GLU A 65 75.99 82.01 -13.34
C GLU A 65 76.20 81.55 -14.79
N GLY A 66 76.15 80.24 -15.07
CA GLY A 66 76.41 79.70 -16.40
C GLY A 66 77.89 79.45 -16.68
N VAL A 67 78.19 78.81 -17.81
CA VAL A 67 79.55 78.55 -18.32
C VAL A 67 79.50 78.40 -19.84
N THR A 68 80.54 78.79 -20.57
CA THR A 68 80.57 78.78 -22.05
C THR A 68 81.44 77.66 -22.65
N ASP A 69 82.23 76.97 -21.83
CA ASP A 69 83.22 75.96 -22.21
C ASP A 69 83.09 74.65 -21.40
N ALA A 70 81.86 74.24 -21.09
CA ALA A 70 81.59 73.00 -20.38
C ALA A 70 82.02 71.77 -21.20
N VAL A 71 82.72 70.84 -20.52
CA VAL A 71 83.02 69.50 -21.04
C VAL A 71 82.23 68.52 -20.19
N PHE A 72 81.29 67.79 -20.80
CA PHE A 72 80.40 66.89 -20.09
C PHE A 72 81.09 65.54 -19.77
N PRO A 73 80.85 64.95 -18.58
CA PRO A 73 79.97 65.43 -17.52
C PRO A 73 80.54 66.66 -16.81
N TYR A 74 79.66 67.64 -16.56
CA TYR A 74 79.99 68.88 -15.87
C TYR A 74 79.20 68.95 -14.58
N TYR A 75 79.81 69.36 -13.48
CA TYR A 75 79.20 69.28 -12.15
C TYR A 75 78.93 70.68 -11.61
N ILE A 76 77.69 70.95 -11.21
CA ILE A 76 77.34 72.12 -10.41
C ILE A 76 77.37 71.67 -8.95
N TYR A 77 78.19 72.31 -8.11
CA TYR A 77 78.43 71.90 -6.73
C TYR A 77 78.41 73.08 -5.76
N GLU A 78 78.30 72.79 -4.47
CA GLU A 78 78.23 73.81 -3.42
C GLU A 78 79.55 74.58 -3.27
N SER A 79 79.46 75.90 -3.13
CA SER A 79 80.60 76.76 -2.84
C SER A 79 80.16 77.85 -1.87
N ASN A 80 80.10 77.50 -0.59
CA ASN A 80 79.58 78.41 0.41
C ASN A 80 80.70 79.21 1.07
N ARG A 81 80.37 80.41 1.56
CA ARG A 81 81.31 81.22 2.35
C ARG A 81 80.61 82.11 3.37
N HIS A 82 81.34 82.50 4.40
CA HIS A 82 80.93 83.56 5.33
C HIS A 82 81.45 84.91 4.84
N GLU A 83 80.63 85.95 4.98
CA GLU A 83 81.06 87.33 4.78
C GLU A 83 80.91 88.07 6.11
N SER A 84 81.99 88.73 6.54
CA SER A 84 82.02 89.50 7.79
C SER A 84 81.54 90.93 7.55
N VAL A 85 80.96 91.54 8.58
CA VAL A 85 80.60 92.96 8.61
C VAL A 85 81.25 93.64 9.81
N VAL A 86 81.57 94.92 9.65
CA VAL A 86 82.20 95.73 10.69
C VAL A 86 81.12 96.14 11.68
N TYR A 87 81.23 95.68 12.93
CA TYR A 87 80.38 96.16 14.03
C TYR A 87 81.00 97.42 14.63
N ALA A 88 80.17 98.30 15.21
CA ALA A 88 80.68 99.48 15.90
C ALA A 88 81.58 99.02 17.07
N ASN A 89 82.86 99.44 17.04
CA ASN A 89 83.99 98.96 17.85
C ASN A 89 84.69 97.69 17.29
N GLU A 90 85.50 97.92 16.24
CA GLU A 90 86.71 97.22 15.74
C GLU A 90 86.78 95.68 15.62
N VAL A 91 85.74 94.89 15.90
CA VAL A 91 85.74 93.44 15.63
C VAL A 91 84.84 93.09 14.45
N ASN A 92 85.43 92.57 13.38
CA ASN A 92 84.71 91.96 12.27
C ASN A 92 84.00 90.69 12.76
N LYS A 93 82.66 90.70 12.71
CA LYS A 93 81.81 89.55 13.03
C LYS A 93 81.13 89.01 11.78
N ARG A 94 80.62 87.78 11.82
CA ARG A 94 79.93 87.17 10.68
C ARG A 94 78.60 87.90 10.45
N GLY A 95 78.48 88.58 9.31
CA GLY A 95 77.25 89.30 8.96
C GLY A 95 76.29 88.51 8.10
N ARG A 96 76.81 87.58 7.28
CA ARG A 96 75.97 86.72 6.44
C ARG A 96 76.67 85.44 6.00
N THR A 97 75.85 84.47 5.62
CA THR A 97 76.23 83.20 5.01
C THR A 97 75.78 83.19 3.56
N CYS A 98 76.73 83.09 2.64
CA CYS A 98 76.44 83.03 1.22
C CYS A 98 76.37 81.55 0.80
N TYR A 99 75.16 81.07 0.52
CA TYR A 99 74.93 79.77 -0.10
C TYR A 99 74.96 79.92 -1.61
N LEU A 100 76.13 79.66 -2.20
CA LEU A 100 76.41 79.80 -3.63
C LEU A 100 76.76 78.43 -4.22
N CYS A 101 76.73 78.33 -5.55
CA CYS A 101 77.27 77.19 -6.26
C CYS A 101 78.41 77.62 -7.17
N ALA A 102 79.34 76.70 -7.40
CA ALA A 102 80.34 76.75 -8.45
C ALA A 102 80.12 75.57 -9.39
N ALA A 103 80.88 75.51 -10.48
CA ALA A 103 80.82 74.36 -11.35
C ALA A 103 82.20 74.04 -11.95
N GLY A 104 82.41 72.78 -12.29
CA GLY A 104 83.68 72.30 -12.79
C GLY A 104 83.61 70.90 -13.37
N LYS A 105 84.75 70.45 -13.92
CA LYS A 105 84.89 69.13 -14.56
C LYS A 105 84.99 67.97 -13.57
N THR A 106 85.23 68.28 -12.29
CA THR A 106 85.39 67.30 -11.21
C THR A 106 84.59 67.73 -9.99
N VAL A 107 84.09 66.75 -9.25
CA VAL A 107 83.44 66.98 -7.95
C VAL A 107 84.51 67.31 -6.90
N PRO A 108 84.35 68.35 -6.07
CA PRO A 108 85.27 68.62 -4.96
C PRO A 108 85.29 67.47 -3.95
N THR A 109 86.48 67.10 -3.48
CA THR A 109 86.69 66.04 -2.48
C THR A 109 86.93 66.57 -1.07
N THR A 110 87.19 67.87 -0.94
CA THR A 110 87.35 68.59 0.34
C THR A 110 86.00 69.04 0.87
N ALA A 111 85.84 69.02 2.20
CA ALA A 111 84.62 69.50 2.86
C ALA A 111 84.42 71.00 2.63
N ASP A 112 83.17 71.41 2.37
CA ASP A 112 82.78 72.80 2.22
C ASP A 112 82.97 73.55 3.56
N PRO A 113 83.59 74.74 3.55
CA PRO A 113 83.99 75.45 4.76
C PRO A 113 82.83 75.96 5.61
N VAL A 114 81.59 75.96 5.09
CA VAL A 114 80.39 76.37 5.82
C VAL A 114 79.63 75.17 6.37
N THR A 115 79.47 74.11 5.58
CA THR A 115 78.64 72.95 5.96
C THR A 115 79.42 71.81 6.62
N GLY A 116 80.75 71.77 6.48
CA GLY A 116 81.61 70.71 7.01
C GLY A 116 81.42 69.35 6.33
N LYS A 117 80.73 69.30 5.19
CA LYS A 117 80.44 68.07 4.41
C LYS A 117 81.05 68.17 3.02
N ILE A 118 81.25 67.04 2.36
CA ILE A 118 81.61 67.03 0.92
C ILE A 118 80.47 67.72 0.14
N PRO A 119 80.77 68.69 -0.75
CA PRO A 119 79.76 69.44 -1.48
C PRO A 119 78.74 68.55 -2.18
N ALA A 120 77.46 68.85 -1.99
CA ALA A 120 76.40 68.28 -2.81
C ALA A 120 76.59 68.68 -4.28
N THR A 121 76.22 67.80 -5.23
CA THR A 121 76.46 68.05 -6.66
C THR A 121 75.28 67.66 -7.54
N ILE A 122 75.11 68.42 -8.63
CA ILE A 122 74.27 68.07 -9.77
C ILE A 122 75.20 67.77 -10.94
N GLU A 123 75.13 66.54 -11.43
CA GLU A 123 75.77 66.15 -12.68
C GLU A 123 74.92 66.63 -13.87
N VAL A 124 75.55 67.38 -14.76
CA VAL A 124 74.98 67.84 -16.03
C VAL A 124 75.68 67.07 -17.14
N ARG A 125 74.90 66.42 -18.00
CA ARG A 125 75.37 65.78 -19.23
C ARG A 125 74.82 66.53 -20.44
N ALA A 126 75.38 66.23 -21.62
CA ALA A 126 74.93 66.84 -22.88
C ALA A 126 73.45 66.53 -23.19
N ASP A 127 72.99 65.33 -22.80
CA ASP A 127 71.65 64.81 -23.09
C ASP A 127 70.66 64.95 -21.93
N TYR A 128 71.16 65.11 -20.69
CA TYR A 128 70.32 65.12 -19.51
C TYR A 128 70.92 65.91 -18.34
N ALA A 129 70.05 66.62 -17.64
CA ALA A 129 70.34 67.20 -16.34
C ALA A 129 69.10 67.05 -15.45
N PRO A 130 69.24 66.67 -14.16
CA PRO A 130 68.10 66.55 -13.26
C PRO A 130 67.30 67.85 -13.19
N ARG A 131 66.03 67.84 -13.62
CA ARG A 131 65.16 69.03 -13.58
C ARG A 131 64.07 68.91 -12.52
N PHE A 132 63.51 70.06 -12.16
CA PHE A 132 62.36 70.17 -11.26
C PHE A 132 61.22 69.23 -11.65
N ILE A 133 60.88 69.14 -12.93
CA ILE A 133 59.77 68.28 -13.38
C ILE A 133 60.03 66.80 -13.07
N ASP A 134 61.27 66.34 -13.24
CA ASP A 134 61.64 64.94 -13.07
C ASP A 134 61.74 64.54 -11.61
N LYS A 135 62.32 65.43 -10.79
CA LYS A 135 62.65 65.13 -9.39
C LYS A 135 61.54 65.47 -8.40
N PHE A 136 60.74 66.49 -8.69
CA PHE A 136 59.60 66.87 -7.85
C PHE A 136 58.33 66.11 -8.26
N PHE A 137 57.83 66.29 -9.48
CA PHE A 137 56.57 65.65 -9.90
C PHE A 137 56.70 64.12 -10.09
N GLY A 138 57.87 63.63 -10.49
CA GLY A 138 58.13 62.18 -10.62
C GLY A 138 57.96 61.40 -9.31
N ARG A 139 58.05 62.06 -8.15
CA ARG A 139 57.81 61.44 -6.84
C ARG A 139 56.31 61.28 -6.50
N TYR A 140 55.42 62.04 -7.14
CA TYR A 140 53.99 62.13 -6.78
C TYR A 140 53.05 61.71 -7.93
N ALA A 141 53.50 60.78 -8.78
CA ALA A 141 53.16 60.59 -10.20
C ALA A 141 51.73 60.15 -10.65
N VAL A 142 50.64 60.42 -9.93
CA VAL A 142 49.31 60.48 -10.58
C VAL A 142 48.79 61.90 -10.40
N LEU A 143 48.59 62.61 -11.51
CA LEU A 143 48.10 63.97 -11.43
C LEU A 143 46.66 63.92 -10.91
N LEU A 144 46.37 64.70 -9.86
CA LEU A 144 45.00 64.89 -9.36
C LEU A 144 44.08 65.36 -10.50
N GLU A 145 44.59 66.28 -11.32
CA GLU A 145 43.97 66.75 -12.54
C GLU A 145 45.03 66.84 -13.66
N THR A 146 44.89 66.00 -14.68
CA THR A 146 45.75 66.06 -15.87
C THR A 146 45.15 67.00 -16.92
N PRO A 147 45.95 67.89 -17.56
CA PRO A 147 45.46 68.73 -18.65
C PRO A 147 45.26 67.95 -19.97
N PHE A 148 45.66 66.68 -20.00
CA PHE A 148 45.51 65.79 -21.15
C PHE A 148 44.25 64.95 -21.02
N GLN A 149 43.66 64.53 -22.16
CA GLN A 149 42.48 63.64 -22.14
C GLN A 149 42.76 62.28 -21.47
N ARG A 150 44.03 61.87 -21.35
CA ARG A 150 44.43 60.63 -20.67
C ARG A 150 45.81 60.77 -20.01
N GLN A 151 45.98 60.14 -18.85
CA GLN A 151 47.29 59.83 -18.28
C GLN A 151 47.66 58.38 -18.64
N THR A 152 48.83 58.15 -19.22
CA THR A 152 49.28 56.81 -19.65
C THR A 152 50.46 56.35 -18.81
N ILE A 153 50.35 55.17 -18.21
CA ILE A 153 51.41 54.51 -17.43
C ILE A 153 51.94 53.34 -18.28
N LYS A 154 53.25 53.34 -18.60
CA LYS A 154 53.88 52.33 -19.49
C LYS A 154 54.46 51.12 -18.75
N LYS A 155 54.52 51.18 -17.43
CA LYS A 155 55.09 50.16 -16.54
C LYS A 155 54.03 49.72 -15.54
N ASP A 156 54.36 48.73 -14.71
CA ASP A 156 53.48 48.23 -13.68
C ASP A 156 53.17 49.33 -12.65
N LEU A 157 51.89 49.43 -12.27
CA LEU A 157 51.42 50.32 -11.22
C LEU A 157 51.01 49.47 -10.02
N VAL A 158 51.66 49.70 -8.87
CA VAL A 158 51.29 49.08 -7.59
C VAL A 158 50.57 50.12 -6.74
N LEU A 159 49.33 49.83 -6.34
CA LEU A 159 48.54 50.64 -5.41
C LEU A 159 48.40 49.85 -4.11
N ALA A 160 49.01 50.33 -3.02
CA ALA A 160 48.94 49.68 -1.71
C ALA A 160 47.62 49.94 -0.96
N GLY A 161 46.85 50.93 -1.42
CA GLY A 161 45.53 51.27 -0.87
C GLY A 161 44.38 50.79 -1.76
N VAL A 162 43.15 51.17 -1.38
CA VAL A 162 41.95 50.89 -2.17
C VAL A 162 42.00 51.64 -3.50
N PHE A 163 41.72 50.93 -4.60
CA PHE A 163 41.53 51.53 -5.92
C PHE A 163 40.03 51.74 -6.17
N THR A 164 39.61 53.01 -6.32
CA THR A 164 38.23 53.39 -6.67
C THR A 164 38.22 54.07 -8.04
N ALA A 165 37.40 53.57 -8.95
CA ALA A 165 37.18 54.16 -10.27
C ALA A 165 35.73 54.67 -10.38
N ASN A 166 35.56 55.96 -10.70
CA ASN A 166 34.23 56.56 -10.88
C ASN A 166 33.58 56.22 -12.24
N LYS A 167 34.32 55.57 -13.14
CA LYS A 167 33.91 55.17 -14.48
C LYS A 167 34.38 53.73 -14.78
N GLU A 168 34.33 53.31 -16.04
CA GLU A 168 34.72 51.98 -16.51
C GLU A 168 36.21 51.65 -16.28
N ILE A 169 36.49 50.41 -15.91
CA ILE A 169 37.81 49.78 -16.00
C ILE A 169 37.80 48.87 -17.22
N ASN A 170 38.52 49.25 -18.28
CA ASN A 170 38.62 48.47 -19.51
C ASN A 170 39.96 47.72 -19.56
N SER A 171 39.90 46.39 -19.60
CA SER A 171 41.08 45.52 -19.76
C SER A 171 41.02 44.75 -21.09
N LYS A 172 42.13 44.74 -21.82
CA LYS A 172 42.25 44.05 -23.12
C LYS A 172 42.46 42.54 -23.00
N THR A 173 42.91 42.06 -21.84
CA THR A 173 43.36 40.67 -21.66
C THR A 173 42.56 39.97 -20.59
N ALA A 174 42.67 40.42 -19.34
CA ALA A 174 41.98 39.84 -18.20
C ALA A 174 41.87 40.84 -17.05
N VAL A 175 40.92 40.58 -16.16
CA VAL A 175 40.90 41.14 -14.81
C VAL A 175 40.99 39.97 -13.85
N SER A 176 41.97 40.01 -12.94
CA SER A 176 42.20 38.92 -11.97
C SER A 176 42.20 39.45 -10.55
N VAL A 177 41.56 38.70 -9.66
CA VAL A 177 41.64 38.86 -8.21
C VAL A 177 42.37 37.65 -7.66
N SER A 178 43.55 37.88 -7.07
CA SER A 178 44.37 36.82 -6.47
C SER A 178 44.24 36.86 -4.96
N GLY A 179 43.94 35.70 -4.36
CA GLY A 179 43.98 35.51 -2.91
C GLY A 179 45.29 34.85 -2.47
N GLU A 180 45.33 34.45 -1.20
CA GLU A 180 46.42 33.64 -0.65
C GLU A 180 46.39 32.20 -1.21
N ASN A 181 47.48 31.45 -1.03
CA ASN A 181 47.55 30.01 -1.32
C ASN A 181 47.21 29.60 -2.77
N GLY A 182 47.46 30.50 -3.74
CA GLY A 182 47.33 30.20 -5.17
C GLY A 182 45.90 30.22 -5.70
N TYR A 183 44.90 30.63 -4.91
CA TYR A 183 43.54 30.84 -5.37
C TYR A 183 43.43 32.15 -6.15
N SER A 184 42.80 32.13 -7.33
CA SER A 184 42.49 33.35 -8.06
C SER A 184 41.19 33.24 -8.86
N LEU A 185 40.51 34.38 -9.01
CA LEU A 185 39.37 34.55 -9.90
C LEU A 185 39.83 35.36 -11.10
N LYS A 186 39.53 34.93 -12.32
CA LYS A 186 39.97 35.61 -13.54
C LYS A 186 38.82 35.73 -14.54
N GLY A 187 38.48 36.98 -14.87
CA GLY A 187 37.60 37.33 -15.98
C GLY A 187 38.41 37.48 -17.26
N ILE A 188 38.05 36.77 -18.32
CA ILE A 188 38.76 36.74 -19.61
C ILE A 188 37.73 36.82 -20.74
N VAL A 189 38.03 37.59 -21.79
CA VAL A 189 37.39 37.41 -23.10
C VAL A 189 38.28 36.48 -23.91
N LYS A 190 37.80 35.27 -24.19
CA LYS A 190 38.54 34.24 -24.92
C LYS A 190 38.70 34.64 -26.39
N SER A 191 39.64 33.99 -27.08
CA SER A 191 39.91 34.23 -28.50
C SER A 191 38.73 33.92 -29.42
N ASP A 192 37.80 33.08 -28.97
CA ASP A 192 36.55 32.75 -29.66
C ASP A 192 35.43 33.79 -29.44
N GLY A 193 35.70 34.85 -28.70
CA GLY A 193 34.74 35.91 -28.37
C GLY A 193 33.88 35.62 -27.14
N ASN A 194 33.99 34.44 -26.54
CA ASN A 194 33.22 34.09 -25.35
C ASN A 194 33.81 34.76 -24.10
N ALA A 195 32.95 35.29 -23.25
CA ALA A 195 33.37 35.78 -21.94
C ALA A 195 33.45 34.61 -20.95
N SER A 196 34.48 34.61 -20.12
CA SER A 196 34.75 33.56 -19.13
C SER A 196 35.01 34.18 -17.78
N LEU A 197 34.36 33.63 -16.76
CA LEU A 197 34.69 33.86 -15.36
C LEU A 197 35.19 32.54 -14.78
N GLY A 198 36.51 32.42 -14.63
CA GLY A 198 37.17 31.20 -14.17
C GLY A 198 37.73 31.31 -12.75
N ALA A 199 37.54 30.26 -11.96
CA ALA A 199 38.21 30.05 -10.68
C ALA A 199 39.45 29.16 -10.88
N TYR A 200 40.59 29.62 -10.41
CA TYR A 200 41.89 29.01 -10.61
C TYR A 200 42.54 28.63 -9.27
N LEU A 201 43.22 27.49 -9.24
CA LEU A 201 44.06 27.05 -8.13
C LEU A 201 45.47 26.76 -8.65
N ASN A 202 46.47 27.47 -8.15
CA ASN A 202 47.87 27.37 -8.61
C ASN A 202 48.00 27.53 -10.15
N GLY A 203 47.18 28.41 -10.73
CA GLY A 203 47.14 28.65 -12.17
C GLY A 203 46.32 27.65 -13.00
N LEU A 204 45.80 26.57 -12.40
CA LEU A 204 44.91 25.62 -13.07
C LEU A 204 43.45 26.09 -13.02
N LEU A 205 42.75 26.13 -14.15
CA LEU A 205 41.31 26.41 -14.22
C LEU A 205 40.51 25.23 -13.62
N VAL A 206 39.82 25.48 -12.51
CA VAL A 206 39.03 24.47 -11.78
C VAL A 206 37.57 24.51 -12.20
N ASN A 207 36.95 25.69 -12.12
CA ASN A 207 35.55 25.92 -12.48
C ASN A 207 35.46 27.15 -13.37
N GLU A 208 34.50 27.15 -14.29
CA GLU A 208 34.33 28.26 -15.24
C GLU A 208 32.85 28.49 -15.53
N ILE A 209 32.45 29.76 -15.54
CA ILE A 209 31.19 30.19 -16.16
C ILE A 209 31.56 30.76 -17.52
N VAL A 210 31.03 30.16 -18.59
CA VAL A 210 31.21 30.63 -19.96
C VAL A 210 29.94 31.32 -20.41
N ILE A 211 30.04 32.59 -20.78
CA ILE A 211 28.97 33.40 -21.36
C ILE A 211 29.28 33.53 -22.84
N ARG A 212 28.44 32.94 -23.68
CA ARG A 212 28.61 32.95 -25.12
C ARG A 212 27.87 34.11 -25.76
N THR A 213 28.33 34.50 -26.94
CA THR A 213 27.72 35.58 -27.73
C THR A 213 26.37 35.21 -28.35
N ASP A 214 26.03 33.91 -28.38
CA ASP A 214 24.72 33.39 -28.80
C ASP A 214 23.63 33.50 -27.71
N GLY A 215 23.96 34.06 -26.53
CA GLY A 215 23.05 34.21 -25.41
C GLY A 215 23.00 33.00 -24.46
N THR A 216 23.75 31.93 -24.75
CA THR A 216 23.86 30.78 -23.86
C THR A 216 24.90 31.00 -22.76
N PHE A 217 24.71 30.36 -21.62
CA PHE A 217 25.72 30.28 -20.57
C PHE A 217 25.90 28.85 -20.07
N SER A 218 27.15 28.46 -19.84
CA SER A 218 27.52 27.12 -19.39
C SER A 218 28.28 27.17 -18.07
N PHE A 219 27.96 26.22 -17.19
CA PHE A 219 28.71 25.94 -15.98
C PHE A 219 29.66 24.78 -16.26
N MET A 220 30.96 25.04 -16.15
CA MET A 220 32.00 24.08 -16.49
C MET A 220 32.82 23.73 -15.25
N LYS A 221 33.26 22.47 -15.17
CA LYS A 221 34.25 21.99 -14.21
C LYS A 221 35.34 21.25 -14.96
N GLN A 222 36.57 21.75 -14.90
CA GLN A 222 37.75 21.15 -15.57
C GLN A 222 37.48 20.79 -17.04
N GLY A 223 36.82 21.67 -17.79
CA GLY A 223 36.48 21.46 -19.21
C GLY A 223 35.20 20.64 -19.47
N LYS A 224 34.58 20.03 -18.46
CA LYS A 224 33.30 19.33 -18.58
C LYS A 224 32.13 20.28 -18.32
N GLU A 225 31.18 20.32 -19.24
CA GLU A 225 29.91 21.03 -19.05
C GLU A 225 29.03 20.29 -18.04
N LEU A 226 28.65 20.96 -16.96
CA LEU A 226 27.76 20.44 -15.92
C LEU A 226 26.30 20.81 -16.20
N ALA A 227 26.09 22.05 -16.65
CA ALA A 227 24.80 22.57 -17.03
C ALA A 227 24.95 23.66 -18.09
N ARG A 228 23.94 23.79 -18.94
CA ARG A 228 23.82 24.85 -19.95
C ARG A 228 22.43 25.45 -19.91
N VAL A 229 22.37 26.77 -19.98
CA VAL A 229 21.11 27.49 -20.15
C VAL A 229 21.04 28.02 -21.58
N THR A 230 19.90 27.81 -22.20
CA THR A 230 19.57 28.18 -23.58
C THR A 230 18.20 28.86 -23.62
N GLY A 231 17.80 29.38 -24.78
CA GLY A 231 16.44 29.92 -24.97
C GLY A 231 15.34 28.88 -24.72
N ASP A 232 15.64 27.60 -24.93
CA ASP A 232 14.70 26.49 -24.76
C ASP A 232 14.66 25.95 -23.31
N GLY A 233 15.52 26.47 -22.43
CA GLY A 233 15.57 26.09 -21.00
C GLY A 233 16.95 25.65 -20.53
N ILE A 234 16.96 24.88 -19.43
CA ILE A 234 18.18 24.43 -18.74
C ILE A 234 18.41 22.94 -19.03
N SER A 235 19.61 22.62 -19.51
CA SER A 235 20.10 21.24 -19.68
C SER A 235 21.15 20.92 -18.62
N TYR A 236 21.02 19.79 -17.94
CA TYR A 236 21.97 19.31 -16.93
C TYR A 236 21.92 17.78 -16.83
N GLY A 237 23.01 17.15 -16.39
CA GLY A 237 23.11 15.68 -16.37
C GLY A 237 22.37 14.98 -15.24
N THR A 238 22.34 15.57 -14.03
CA THR A 238 21.70 14.96 -12.85
C THR A 238 21.25 16.06 -11.89
N SER A 239 20.03 15.94 -11.35
CA SER A 239 19.54 16.76 -10.23
C SER A 239 19.46 15.87 -8.99
N LEU A 240 19.93 16.39 -7.85
CA LEU A 240 19.79 15.77 -6.54
C LEU A 240 18.65 16.40 -5.73
N SER A 241 17.79 17.19 -6.37
CA SER A 241 16.68 17.86 -5.71
C SER A 241 15.56 16.86 -5.41
N ASP A 242 15.05 16.88 -4.19
CA ASP A 242 13.80 16.23 -3.78
C ASP A 242 12.57 17.08 -4.13
N ASN A 243 12.78 18.31 -4.61
CA ASN A 243 11.75 19.25 -4.97
C ASN A 243 12.09 19.93 -6.31
N SER A 244 11.26 19.75 -7.33
CA SER A 244 11.43 20.38 -8.63
C SER A 244 10.10 20.77 -9.25
N ARG A 245 10.01 21.99 -9.78
CA ARG A 245 8.84 22.48 -10.53
C ARG A 245 9.22 22.76 -11.97
N ILE A 246 8.54 22.11 -12.91
CA ILE A 246 8.72 22.30 -14.36
C ILE A 246 7.36 22.67 -14.95
N GLY A 247 7.12 23.98 -15.09
CA GLY A 247 5.80 24.50 -15.48
C GLY A 247 4.71 24.12 -14.48
N ALA A 248 3.67 23.43 -14.96
CA ALA A 248 2.57 22.93 -14.14
C ALA A 248 2.92 21.68 -13.33
N ILE A 249 3.96 20.93 -13.72
CA ILE A 249 4.32 19.67 -13.08
C ILE A 249 5.24 19.95 -11.88
N HIS A 250 4.91 19.36 -10.73
CA HIS A 250 5.74 19.39 -9.55
C HIS A 250 6.13 17.98 -9.12
N ILE A 251 7.41 17.81 -8.80
CA ILE A 251 7.99 16.60 -8.23
C ILE A 251 8.41 16.95 -6.81
N GLN A 252 7.83 16.30 -5.82
CA GLN A 252 8.10 16.56 -4.39
C GLN A 252 8.23 15.24 -3.65
N GLY A 253 9.41 14.96 -3.10
CA GLY A 253 9.71 13.66 -2.49
C GLY A 253 9.52 12.52 -3.49
N CYS A 254 8.47 11.73 -3.28
CA CYS A 254 8.09 10.62 -4.16
C CYS A 254 6.86 10.91 -5.04
N ASP A 255 6.33 12.14 -4.99
CA ASP A 255 5.08 12.53 -5.62
C ASP A 255 5.29 13.30 -6.92
N ILE A 256 4.36 13.14 -7.88
CA ILE A 256 4.28 13.89 -9.14
C ILE A 256 2.85 14.41 -9.29
N TYR A 257 2.65 15.73 -9.37
CA TYR A 257 1.30 16.32 -9.43
C TYR A 257 1.22 17.63 -10.23
N ASN A 258 -0.01 18.01 -10.61
CA ASN A 258 -0.32 19.24 -11.33
C ASN A 258 -0.57 20.38 -10.33
N THR A 259 0.08 21.53 -10.54
CA THR A 259 0.03 22.71 -9.66
C THR A 259 -0.68 23.92 -10.24
N GLN A 260 -1.14 23.86 -11.50
CA GLN A 260 -1.73 25.01 -12.19
C GLN A 260 -3.24 24.88 -12.39
N ASP A 261 -3.75 23.66 -12.52
CA ASP A 261 -5.19 23.44 -12.65
C ASP A 261 -5.83 23.42 -11.26
N VAL A 262 -6.71 24.40 -11.01
CA VAL A 262 -7.41 24.60 -9.72
C VAL A 262 -8.76 23.91 -9.68
N THR A 263 -9.13 23.16 -10.72
CA THR A 263 -10.37 22.38 -10.78
C THR A 263 -10.12 20.95 -10.29
N ASP A 264 -11.21 20.22 -10.05
CA ASP A 264 -11.16 18.80 -9.73
C ASP A 264 -10.66 17.92 -10.91
N GLU A 265 -10.44 18.51 -12.09
CA GLU A 265 -9.99 17.83 -13.31
C GLU A 265 -8.47 17.95 -13.56
N GLY A 266 -7.72 18.50 -12.59
CA GLY A 266 -6.28 18.70 -12.69
C GLY A 266 -5.52 17.41 -13.03
N THR A 267 -4.95 17.35 -14.24
CA THR A 267 -4.40 16.10 -14.80
C THR A 267 -2.92 16.21 -15.17
N ILE A 268 -2.17 15.13 -14.98
CA ILE A 268 -0.85 14.91 -15.59
C ILE A 268 -1.02 14.03 -16.82
N ARG A 269 -0.71 14.57 -18.01
CA ARG A 269 -0.80 13.84 -19.28
C ARG A 269 0.55 13.21 -19.61
N ILE A 270 0.57 11.89 -19.72
CA ILE A 270 1.76 11.11 -20.10
C ILE A 270 1.55 10.59 -21.54
N ASN A 271 2.56 10.74 -22.40
CA ASN A 271 2.52 10.31 -23.81
C ASN A 271 1.37 10.90 -24.66
N TYR A 272 0.95 12.14 -24.37
CA TYR A 272 -0.07 12.84 -25.20
C TYR A 272 0.44 13.16 -26.60
N TYR A 273 1.68 13.64 -26.72
CA TYR A 273 2.33 13.94 -27.99
C TYR A 273 3.21 12.78 -28.46
N GLY A 274 3.35 12.66 -29.77
CA GLY A 274 4.28 11.79 -30.48
C GLY A 274 5.73 12.31 -30.48
N VAL A 275 6.52 11.91 -31.48
CA VAL A 275 7.91 12.43 -31.61
C VAL A 275 7.87 13.93 -31.85
N GLU A 276 8.76 14.67 -31.17
CA GLU A 276 8.93 16.12 -31.33
C GLU A 276 7.63 16.94 -31.14
N GLY A 277 6.71 16.48 -30.29
CA GLY A 277 5.45 17.18 -30.04
C GLY A 277 4.36 16.97 -31.10
N GLY A 278 4.61 16.16 -32.14
CA GLY A 278 3.65 15.90 -33.23
C GLY A 278 2.59 14.83 -32.91
N GLY A 279 1.64 14.58 -33.83
CA GLY A 279 0.51 13.64 -33.62
C GLY A 279 0.53 12.35 -34.45
N THR A 280 1.54 12.13 -35.29
CA THR A 280 1.50 11.06 -36.33
C THR A 280 2.16 9.74 -35.92
N LYS A 281 2.83 9.70 -34.77
CA LYS A 281 3.61 8.54 -34.30
C LYS A 281 3.24 8.20 -32.85
N PHE A 282 2.69 7.02 -32.65
CA PHE A 282 2.34 6.48 -31.33
C PHE A 282 3.55 6.31 -30.41
N ARG A 283 3.33 6.49 -29.10
CA ARG A 283 4.30 6.23 -28.03
C ARG A 283 3.77 5.17 -27.07
N ASP A 284 4.67 4.41 -26.48
CA ASP A 284 4.35 3.41 -25.46
C ASP A 284 4.71 3.97 -24.08
N PHE A 285 3.91 3.65 -23.06
CA PHE A 285 4.21 3.93 -21.65
C PHE A 285 4.49 2.60 -20.95
N ALA A 286 5.57 2.48 -20.19
CA ALA A 286 5.96 1.22 -19.55
C ALA A 286 6.45 1.48 -18.12
N VAL A 287 5.91 0.71 -17.17
CA VAL A 287 6.29 0.71 -15.76
C VAL A 287 6.94 -0.65 -15.45
N TYR A 288 8.14 -0.61 -14.88
CA TYR A 288 8.92 -1.79 -14.51
C TYR A 288 8.97 -1.96 -12.99
N ASP A 289 9.34 -3.15 -12.53
CA ASP A 289 9.48 -3.52 -11.12
C ASP A 289 10.78 -3.02 -10.46
N GLY A 290 11.62 -2.28 -11.19
CA GLY A 290 12.93 -1.81 -10.72
C GLY A 290 14.01 -2.90 -10.62
N LYS A 291 13.77 -4.12 -11.12
CA LYS A 291 14.72 -5.25 -11.11
C LYS A 291 15.38 -5.52 -12.46
N LEU A 292 15.29 -4.57 -13.40
CA LEU A 292 15.80 -4.70 -14.76
C LEU A 292 15.16 -5.87 -15.54
N SER A 293 13.92 -6.21 -15.19
CA SER A 293 13.10 -7.17 -15.93
C SER A 293 12.91 -6.72 -17.39
N LEU A 294 13.00 -7.66 -18.35
CA LEU A 294 12.80 -7.35 -19.77
C LEU A 294 11.34 -6.97 -20.09
N THR A 295 10.41 -7.44 -19.26
CA THR A 295 8.97 -7.21 -19.41
C THR A 295 8.49 -6.22 -18.35
N PRO A 296 7.82 -5.11 -18.74
CA PRO A 296 7.22 -4.18 -17.79
C PRO A 296 6.03 -4.81 -17.07
N ILE A 297 5.80 -4.46 -15.80
CA ILE A 297 4.63 -4.90 -15.02
C ILE A 297 3.33 -4.28 -15.53
N PHE A 298 3.41 -3.07 -16.09
CA PHE A 298 2.32 -2.39 -16.77
C PHE A 298 2.83 -1.70 -18.03
N LYS A 299 2.15 -1.89 -19.16
CA LYS A 299 2.49 -1.26 -20.44
C LYS A 299 1.26 -0.79 -21.18
N VAL A 300 1.26 0.45 -21.64
CA VAL A 300 0.32 0.96 -22.64
C VAL A 300 1.03 0.99 -23.99
N VAL A 301 0.48 0.25 -24.96
CA VAL A 301 0.94 0.22 -26.35
C VAL A 301 0.08 1.17 -27.17
N GLY A 302 0.65 2.31 -27.57
CA GLY A 302 -0.12 3.38 -28.20
C GLY A 302 -0.73 2.97 -29.55
N LYS A 303 0.04 2.22 -30.37
CA LYS A 303 -0.39 1.82 -31.72
C LYS A 303 -1.64 0.93 -31.73
N SER A 304 -1.78 0.06 -30.72
CA SER A 304 -2.89 -0.89 -30.62
C SER A 304 -3.90 -0.51 -29.55
N ALA A 305 -3.76 0.66 -28.92
CA ALA A 305 -4.57 1.12 -27.78
C ALA A 305 -4.72 0.05 -26.69
N THR A 306 -3.64 -0.69 -26.41
CA THR A 306 -3.68 -1.85 -25.50
C THR A 306 -3.00 -1.52 -24.18
N ALA A 307 -3.68 -1.78 -23.06
CA ALA A 307 -3.06 -1.84 -21.74
C ALA A 307 -2.74 -3.29 -21.38
N GLN A 308 -1.47 -3.58 -21.09
CA GLN A 308 -0.96 -4.88 -20.69
C GLN A 308 -0.57 -4.82 -19.22
N VAL A 309 -1.14 -5.71 -18.40
CA VAL A 309 -0.75 -5.91 -17.00
C VAL A 309 -0.06 -7.26 -16.95
N ASN A 310 1.27 -7.26 -16.85
CA ASN A 310 2.07 -8.49 -16.83
C ASN A 310 2.36 -8.99 -15.40
N GLY A 311 1.95 -8.23 -14.38
CA GLY A 311 1.91 -8.65 -12.98
C GLY A 311 0.52 -9.12 -12.54
N LEU A 312 0.33 -9.25 -11.23
CA LEU A 312 -0.99 -9.50 -10.64
C LEU A 312 -1.89 -8.27 -10.84
N PHE A 313 -3.03 -8.45 -11.49
CA PHE A 313 -4.10 -7.44 -11.52
C PHE A 313 -5.06 -7.68 -10.34
N SER A 314 -5.06 -6.77 -9.36
CA SER A 314 -5.90 -6.85 -8.16
C SER A 314 -6.70 -5.56 -7.99
N VAL A 315 -8.00 -5.69 -7.74
CA VAL A 315 -8.92 -4.56 -7.47
C VAL A 315 -9.43 -4.70 -6.04
N ASN A 316 -8.95 -3.85 -5.14
CA ASN A 316 -9.37 -3.80 -3.73
C ASN A 316 -10.11 -2.49 -3.49
N SER A 317 -11.40 -2.55 -3.17
CA SER A 317 -12.21 -1.36 -2.92
C SER A 317 -13.31 -1.61 -1.89
N ALA A 318 -13.87 -0.53 -1.34
CA ALA A 318 -15.00 -0.56 -0.40
C ALA A 318 -16.37 -0.73 -1.07
N GLY A 319 -16.45 -0.91 -2.40
CA GLY A 319 -17.75 -1.08 -3.07
C GLY A 319 -17.80 -0.99 -4.60
N ARG A 320 -16.67 -0.79 -5.30
CA ARG A 320 -16.60 -0.76 -6.78
C ARG A 320 -15.65 -1.81 -7.35
N GLY A 321 -16.04 -2.45 -8.44
CA GLY A 321 -15.26 -3.51 -9.09
C GLY A 321 -14.69 -3.07 -10.43
N ILE A 322 -14.65 -4.04 -11.37
CA ILE A 322 -14.32 -3.81 -12.77
C ILE A 322 -15.62 -3.55 -13.52
N ASP A 323 -15.74 -2.38 -14.15
CA ASP A 323 -16.84 -2.06 -15.05
C ASP A 323 -16.42 -2.30 -16.51
N LEU A 324 -17.23 -3.05 -17.25
CA LEU A 324 -17.05 -3.28 -18.69
C LEU A 324 -18.09 -2.47 -19.46
N CYS A 325 -17.79 -1.21 -19.77
CA CYS A 325 -18.70 -0.31 -20.48
C CYS A 325 -18.44 -0.36 -22.00
N ASN A 326 -19.49 -0.57 -22.79
CA ASN A 326 -19.43 -0.38 -24.22
C ASN A 326 -19.71 1.11 -24.51
N THR A 327 -18.78 1.80 -25.16
CA THR A 327 -18.87 3.24 -25.39
C THR A 327 -19.61 3.60 -26.68
N ALA A 328 -20.00 2.61 -27.49
CA ALA A 328 -20.60 2.82 -28.81
C ALA A 328 -22.10 2.51 -28.85
N TYR A 329 -22.59 1.59 -28.03
CA TYR A 329 -23.95 1.06 -28.09
C TYR A 329 -24.67 1.14 -26.74
N THR A 330 -26.00 1.24 -26.76
CA THR A 330 -26.87 1.26 -25.56
C THR A 330 -27.56 -0.09 -25.35
N LYS A 331 -28.28 -0.26 -24.23
CA LYS A 331 -28.98 -1.52 -23.84
C LYS A 331 -29.95 -2.10 -24.88
N ASP A 332 -30.34 -1.30 -25.87
CA ASP A 332 -31.32 -1.65 -26.89
C ASP A 332 -30.68 -2.15 -28.20
N ASP A 333 -29.34 -2.26 -28.25
CA ASP A 333 -28.59 -2.76 -29.40
C ASP A 333 -27.88 -4.09 -29.05
N THR A 334 -28.12 -5.13 -29.86
CA THR A 334 -27.51 -6.46 -29.69
C THR A 334 -25.99 -6.46 -29.95
N LYS A 335 -25.41 -5.36 -30.45
CA LYS A 335 -23.96 -5.17 -30.63
C LYS A 335 -23.22 -4.74 -29.35
N LEU A 336 -23.90 -4.77 -28.20
CA LEU A 336 -23.30 -4.61 -26.88
C LEU A 336 -22.33 -5.76 -26.55
N LEU A 337 -21.18 -5.77 -27.22
CA LEU A 337 -20.11 -6.71 -26.94
C LEU A 337 -19.23 -6.18 -25.81
N ASN A 338 -18.90 -7.08 -24.89
CA ASN A 338 -17.78 -6.94 -23.95
C ASN A 338 -17.57 -8.30 -23.27
N THR A 339 -16.34 -8.79 -23.27
CA THR A 339 -15.99 -10.09 -22.70
C THR A 339 -14.72 -10.03 -21.87
N LEU A 340 -14.72 -10.69 -20.71
CA LEU A 340 -13.50 -11.14 -20.06
C LEU A 340 -13.08 -12.45 -20.73
N SER A 341 -11.94 -12.45 -21.44
CA SER A 341 -11.47 -13.60 -22.22
C SER A 341 -10.14 -14.13 -21.71
N TRP A 342 -10.02 -15.45 -21.60
CA TRP A 342 -8.76 -16.14 -21.43
C TRP A 342 -8.26 -16.62 -22.77
N LYS A 343 -6.99 -16.34 -23.06
CA LYS A 343 -6.33 -16.72 -24.30
C LYS A 343 -5.13 -17.62 -24.00
N ASP A 344 -4.86 -18.57 -24.88
CA ASP A 344 -3.59 -19.30 -24.86
C ASP A 344 -2.42 -18.43 -25.37
N SER A 345 -1.22 -18.99 -25.38
CA SER A 345 -0.01 -18.29 -25.85
C SER A 345 -0.01 -17.96 -27.35
N SER A 346 -0.89 -18.60 -28.15
CA SER A 346 -1.09 -18.28 -29.57
C SER A 346 -2.12 -17.16 -29.80
N GLY A 347 -2.82 -16.76 -28.73
CA GLY A 347 -3.89 -15.75 -28.77
C GLY A 347 -5.29 -16.31 -29.01
N ALA A 348 -5.45 -17.64 -29.06
CA ALA A 348 -6.76 -18.28 -29.22
C ALA A 348 -7.57 -18.18 -27.93
N VAL A 349 -8.85 -17.78 -28.01
CA VAL A 349 -9.75 -17.64 -26.85
C VAL A 349 -10.21 -19.03 -26.39
N ILE A 350 -9.80 -19.42 -25.18
CA ILE A 350 -10.07 -20.73 -24.58
C ILE A 350 -11.18 -20.69 -23.52
N ALA A 351 -11.46 -19.52 -22.95
CA ALA A 351 -12.60 -19.30 -22.07
C ALA A 351 -13.07 -17.85 -22.17
N ALA A 352 -14.35 -17.60 -21.93
CA ALA A 352 -14.90 -16.24 -21.93
C ALA A 352 -16.14 -16.11 -21.04
N VAL A 353 -16.32 -14.91 -20.47
CA VAL A 353 -17.54 -14.49 -19.78
C VAL A 353 -17.96 -13.12 -20.32
N GLY A 354 -19.21 -12.99 -20.77
CA GLY A 354 -19.73 -11.73 -21.30
C GLY A 354 -20.70 -11.87 -22.46
N PHE A 355 -20.98 -10.76 -23.16
CA PHE A 355 -21.75 -10.75 -24.40
C PHE A 355 -20.81 -10.93 -25.59
N ASP A 356 -20.95 -12.06 -26.28
CA ASP A 356 -20.00 -12.50 -27.32
C ASP A 356 -20.59 -12.52 -28.74
N THR A 357 -21.86 -12.15 -28.91
CA THR A 357 -22.56 -12.16 -30.20
C THR A 357 -23.20 -10.81 -30.51
N THR A 358 -23.32 -10.47 -31.80
CA THR A 358 -23.92 -9.19 -32.24
C THR A 358 -25.39 -9.28 -32.62
N ASP A 359 -25.96 -10.49 -32.64
CA ASP A 359 -27.30 -10.81 -33.12
C ASP A 359 -28.26 -11.26 -32.01
N SER A 360 -27.79 -11.33 -30.77
CA SER A 360 -28.60 -11.72 -29.62
C SER A 360 -28.08 -11.12 -28.31
N TYR A 361 -28.95 -11.02 -27.30
CA TYR A 361 -28.57 -10.63 -25.93
C TYR A 361 -28.05 -11.82 -25.11
N ARG A 362 -27.32 -12.73 -25.75
CA ARG A 362 -26.79 -13.92 -25.10
C ARG A 362 -25.57 -13.56 -24.26
N PHE A 363 -25.72 -13.65 -22.95
CA PHE A 363 -24.59 -13.66 -22.02
C PHE A 363 -24.05 -15.09 -21.91
N VAL A 364 -22.76 -15.28 -22.16
CA VAL A 364 -22.11 -16.59 -22.10
C VAL A 364 -21.16 -16.70 -20.92
N VAL A 365 -21.10 -17.88 -20.33
CA VAL A 365 -19.99 -18.37 -19.50
C VAL A 365 -19.49 -19.62 -20.19
N ARG A 366 -18.30 -19.58 -20.79
CA ARG A 366 -17.78 -20.64 -21.66
C ARG A 366 -16.38 -21.06 -21.24
N ASN A 367 -16.16 -22.38 -21.21
CA ASN A 367 -14.85 -23.04 -21.17
C ASN A 367 -14.75 -23.97 -22.39
N ALA A 368 -13.72 -23.83 -23.21
CA ALA A 368 -13.49 -24.66 -24.40
C ALA A 368 -12.56 -25.86 -24.13
N LEU A 369 -11.97 -25.96 -22.94
CA LEU A 369 -10.98 -26.98 -22.59
C LEU A 369 -11.50 -28.03 -21.61
N GLY A 370 -12.45 -27.69 -20.74
CA GLY A 370 -12.95 -28.58 -19.70
C GLY A 370 -14.23 -28.07 -19.04
N ASP A 371 -14.44 -28.49 -17.80
CA ASP A 371 -15.69 -28.24 -17.08
C ASP A 371 -15.81 -26.80 -16.55
N ILE A 372 -17.05 -26.39 -16.26
CA ILE A 372 -17.37 -25.21 -15.46
C ILE A 372 -17.95 -25.70 -14.14
N VAL A 373 -17.29 -25.42 -13.03
CA VAL A 373 -17.72 -25.84 -11.69
C VAL A 373 -18.31 -24.65 -10.94
N ILE A 374 -19.56 -24.79 -10.45
CA ILE A 374 -20.21 -23.82 -9.56
C ILE A 374 -20.45 -24.54 -8.21
N ALA A 375 -19.72 -24.14 -7.17
CA ALA A 375 -19.69 -24.83 -5.87
C ALA A 375 -20.13 -23.91 -4.71
N PRO A 376 -21.44 -23.64 -4.54
CA PRO A 376 -21.94 -22.85 -3.41
C PRO A 376 -21.94 -23.68 -2.11
N LEU A 377 -21.81 -23.02 -0.96
CA LEU A 377 -22.00 -23.67 0.35
C LEU A 377 -23.49 -23.98 0.64
N GLY A 378 -24.39 -23.13 0.13
CA GLY A 378 -25.84 -23.24 0.35
C GLY A 378 -26.58 -23.72 -0.91
N SER A 379 -26.84 -22.80 -1.84
CA SER A 379 -27.57 -23.10 -3.08
C SER A 379 -27.11 -22.22 -4.24
N VAL A 380 -27.40 -22.67 -5.47
CA VAL A 380 -27.47 -21.80 -6.64
C VAL A 380 -28.95 -21.46 -6.84
N ASP A 381 -29.28 -20.18 -6.78
CA ASP A 381 -30.63 -19.69 -7.11
C ASP A 381 -30.66 -19.25 -8.58
N ILE A 382 -31.62 -19.78 -9.34
CA ILE A 382 -31.77 -19.50 -10.77
C ILE A 382 -33.16 -18.94 -10.99
N ILE A 383 -33.22 -17.64 -11.24
CA ILE A 383 -34.47 -16.93 -11.55
C ILE A 383 -34.72 -17.06 -13.06
N GLY A 384 -35.81 -17.75 -13.42
CA GLY A 384 -36.19 -18.04 -14.80
C GLY A 384 -36.12 -19.54 -15.12
N THR A 385 -36.05 -19.88 -16.40
CA THR A 385 -36.04 -21.29 -16.85
C THR A 385 -34.62 -21.81 -16.98
N LEU A 386 -34.24 -22.79 -16.16
CA LEU A 386 -33.02 -23.57 -16.37
C LEU A 386 -33.24 -24.55 -17.53
N LYS A 387 -32.34 -24.51 -18.52
CA LYS A 387 -32.34 -25.41 -19.68
C LYS A 387 -31.06 -26.23 -19.76
N VAL A 388 -31.18 -27.50 -20.13
CA VAL A 388 -30.07 -28.40 -20.46
C VAL A 388 -30.18 -28.74 -21.95
N ASN A 389 -29.15 -28.43 -22.73
CA ASN A 389 -29.16 -28.57 -24.21
C ASN A 389 -30.41 -27.95 -24.87
N GLY A 390 -30.83 -26.78 -24.40
CA GLY A 390 -31.98 -26.05 -24.95
C GLY A 390 -33.36 -26.54 -24.49
N LYS A 391 -33.46 -27.65 -23.74
CA LYS A 391 -34.72 -28.15 -23.16
C LYS A 391 -34.86 -27.75 -21.70
N SER A 392 -36.08 -27.41 -21.26
CA SER A 392 -36.34 -27.09 -19.86
C SER A 392 -36.05 -28.31 -18.97
N VAL A 393 -35.45 -28.07 -17.81
CA VAL A 393 -35.31 -29.11 -16.78
C VAL A 393 -36.69 -29.59 -16.32
N ALA A 394 -37.70 -28.73 -16.29
CA ALA A 394 -39.07 -29.10 -15.94
C ALA A 394 -39.72 -30.06 -16.97
N ASP A 395 -39.27 -30.03 -18.23
CA ASP A 395 -39.75 -30.96 -19.27
C ASP A 395 -38.99 -32.29 -19.24
N THR A 396 -37.83 -32.32 -18.57
CA THR A 396 -36.91 -33.46 -18.57
C THR A 396 -36.99 -34.26 -17.26
N TYR A 397 -37.26 -33.59 -16.14
CA TYR A 397 -37.28 -34.16 -14.80
C TYR A 397 -38.63 -33.91 -14.12
N VAL A 398 -39.14 -34.92 -13.43
CA VAL A 398 -40.38 -34.81 -12.64
C VAL A 398 -40.07 -34.09 -11.31
N THR A 399 -40.90 -33.11 -10.94
CA THR A 399 -40.75 -32.44 -9.63
C THR A 399 -41.13 -33.39 -8.50
N VAL A 400 -40.59 -33.18 -7.29
CA VAL A 400 -40.99 -33.95 -6.10
C VAL A 400 -42.50 -33.84 -5.87
N THR A 401 -43.08 -32.66 -6.09
CA THR A 401 -44.54 -32.48 -5.97
C THR A 401 -45.29 -33.32 -6.99
N THR A 402 -44.91 -33.29 -8.27
CA THR A 402 -45.54 -34.11 -9.31
C THR A 402 -45.35 -35.61 -9.04
N TYR A 403 -44.16 -36.01 -8.59
CA TYR A 403 -43.87 -37.39 -8.22
C TYR A 403 -44.71 -37.85 -7.01
N THR A 404 -44.78 -37.05 -5.95
CA THR A 404 -45.55 -37.34 -4.74
C THR A 404 -47.05 -37.33 -5.02
N SER A 405 -47.57 -36.41 -5.83
CA SER A 405 -48.97 -36.45 -6.29
C SER A 405 -49.26 -37.71 -7.11
N GLY A 406 -48.34 -38.12 -7.99
CA GLY A 406 -48.44 -39.38 -8.72
C GLY A 406 -48.34 -40.62 -7.83
N MET A 407 -47.57 -40.56 -6.75
CA MET A 407 -47.38 -41.66 -5.80
C MET A 407 -48.51 -41.76 -4.78
N ASN A 408 -49.12 -40.65 -4.36
CA ASN A 408 -50.32 -40.61 -3.52
C ASN A 408 -51.55 -41.21 -4.24
N GLY A 409 -51.50 -41.30 -5.57
CA GLY A 409 -52.47 -42.05 -6.37
C GLY A 409 -52.20 -43.55 -6.44
N LYS A 410 -51.09 -44.06 -5.87
CA LYS A 410 -50.76 -45.48 -5.78
C LYS A 410 -51.12 -46.02 -4.39
N VAL A 411 -51.80 -47.16 -4.36
CA VAL A 411 -52.27 -47.83 -3.14
C VAL A 411 -51.06 -48.29 -2.30
N ASP A 412 -51.00 -47.88 -1.03
CA ASP A 412 -49.95 -48.31 -0.10
C ASP A 412 -49.98 -49.83 0.14
N LYS A 413 -48.79 -50.44 0.13
CA LYS A 413 -48.58 -51.84 0.51
C LYS A 413 -48.69 -51.95 2.03
N VAL A 414 -49.86 -52.35 2.52
CA VAL A 414 -50.06 -52.69 3.95
C VAL A 414 -49.48 -54.08 4.20
N ASP A 415 -48.58 -54.19 5.18
CA ASP A 415 -47.98 -55.46 5.57
C ASP A 415 -49.08 -56.41 6.10
N GLY A 416 -49.22 -57.56 5.46
CA GLY A 416 -50.29 -58.53 5.71
C GLY A 416 -51.46 -58.54 4.71
N LYS A 417 -51.48 -57.69 3.67
CA LYS A 417 -52.51 -57.76 2.61
C LYS A 417 -51.92 -58.05 1.24
N GLN A 418 -52.18 -59.26 0.75
CA GLN A 418 -51.94 -59.67 -0.63
C GLN A 418 -52.95 -59.01 -1.57
N LEU A 419 -52.60 -58.89 -2.85
CA LEU A 419 -53.47 -58.44 -3.93
C LEU A 419 -54.70 -59.35 -4.04
N SER A 420 -55.81 -58.94 -3.46
CA SER A 420 -57.12 -59.13 -4.06
C SER A 420 -57.93 -57.88 -3.81
N THR A 421 -58.42 -57.27 -4.89
CA THR A 421 -59.39 -56.19 -4.85
C THR A 421 -60.55 -56.58 -3.92
N GLU A 422 -60.63 -55.92 -2.76
CA GLU A 422 -61.77 -56.01 -1.86
C GLU A 422 -62.91 -55.17 -2.45
N ASP A 423 -63.56 -55.71 -3.47
CA ASP A 423 -64.74 -55.16 -4.14
C ASP A 423 -66.03 -55.40 -3.33
N PHE A 424 -65.97 -55.30 -2.00
CA PHE A 424 -67.16 -55.41 -1.16
C PHE A 424 -67.61 -54.04 -0.67
N THR A 425 -68.78 -53.61 -1.15
CA THR A 425 -69.50 -52.49 -0.54
C THR A 425 -69.82 -52.81 0.93
N THR A 426 -70.01 -51.77 1.74
CA THR A 426 -70.27 -51.85 3.20
C THR A 426 -71.37 -52.84 3.59
N GLU A 427 -72.27 -53.15 2.66
CA GLU A 427 -73.37 -54.11 2.83
C GLU A 427 -72.91 -55.58 2.83
N TYR A 428 -71.91 -55.95 2.03
CA TYR A 428 -71.44 -57.33 1.93
C TYR A 428 -70.49 -57.74 3.06
N LYS A 429 -69.68 -56.81 3.55
CA LYS A 429 -68.85 -57.02 4.75
C LYS A 429 -69.70 -57.35 5.97
N ARG A 430 -70.87 -56.71 6.09
CA ARG A 430 -71.82 -56.91 7.18
C ARG A 430 -72.55 -58.27 7.13
N LYS A 431 -72.63 -58.91 5.95
CA LYS A 431 -73.20 -60.27 5.78
C LYS A 431 -72.19 -61.36 6.15
N LEU A 432 -70.89 -61.10 6.00
CA LEU A 432 -69.81 -62.04 6.32
C LEU A 432 -69.57 -62.15 7.83
N ASP A 433 -69.66 -61.03 8.56
CA ASP A 433 -69.50 -60.98 10.02
C ASP A 433 -70.63 -61.73 10.79
N ALA A 434 -71.71 -62.13 10.11
CA ALA A 434 -72.86 -62.82 10.71
C ALA A 434 -72.75 -64.37 10.74
N ILE A 435 -71.64 -64.95 10.28
CA ILE A 435 -71.50 -66.40 10.08
C ILE A 435 -70.87 -67.14 11.29
N SER A 436 -70.28 -66.47 12.27
CA SER A 436 -69.38 -67.13 13.23
C SER A 436 -69.92 -67.53 14.62
N THR A 437 -71.22 -67.42 14.98
CA THR A 437 -71.68 -67.83 16.34
C THR A 437 -73.15 -68.29 16.48
N GLY A 438 -73.41 -69.61 16.49
CA GLY A 438 -74.46 -70.30 17.32
C GLY A 438 -75.82 -70.72 16.69
N GLY A 439 -76.14 -72.04 16.68
CA GLY A 439 -77.41 -72.70 16.23
C GLY A 439 -78.43 -73.01 17.36
N ILE A 440 -79.42 -73.93 17.33
CA ILE A 440 -80.33 -74.66 16.39
C ILE A 440 -81.40 -75.28 17.33
N THR A 441 -82.70 -75.01 17.18
CA THR A 441 -83.79 -75.93 17.58
C THR A 441 -85.04 -75.66 16.72
N GLU A 442 -85.15 -76.43 15.63
CA GLU A 442 -86.38 -76.90 14.93
C GLU A 442 -87.47 -75.86 14.59
N GLY A 443 -87.77 -75.47 13.35
CA GLY A 443 -87.36 -75.91 12.01
C GLY A 443 -88.25 -75.16 10.99
N GLY A 444 -87.63 -74.48 10.02
CA GLY A 444 -88.35 -73.74 8.97
C GLY A 444 -87.50 -72.66 8.27
N THR A 445 -86.55 -73.10 7.45
CA THR A 445 -85.72 -72.37 6.44
C THR A 445 -85.48 -70.87 6.66
N GLY A 446 -84.47 -70.56 7.48
CA GLY A 446 -83.74 -69.28 7.51
C GLY A 446 -83.93 -68.48 8.82
N TYR A 447 -83.26 -68.90 9.90
CA TYR A 447 -83.58 -68.56 11.30
C TYR A 447 -83.55 -67.07 11.69
N VAL A 448 -84.70 -66.58 12.16
CA VAL A 448 -84.88 -65.57 13.21
C VAL A 448 -85.21 -66.33 14.51
N THR A 449 -84.54 -66.06 15.64
CA THR A 449 -84.87 -66.73 16.92
C THR A 449 -85.99 -66.01 17.66
N SER A 450 -86.89 -66.80 18.24
CA SER A 450 -88.13 -66.42 18.93
C SER A 450 -87.93 -65.70 20.26
N GLY A 451 -86.71 -65.65 20.82
CA GLY A 451 -86.37 -64.76 21.95
C GLY A 451 -86.22 -63.30 21.52
N ALA A 452 -85.68 -63.04 20.32
CA ALA A 452 -85.60 -61.71 19.72
C ALA A 452 -86.97 -61.22 19.19
N VAL A 453 -87.89 -62.15 18.92
CA VAL A 453 -89.31 -61.81 18.70
C VAL A 453 -90.03 -61.59 20.03
N ALA A 454 -89.74 -62.33 21.11
CA ALA A 454 -90.44 -62.18 22.41
C ALA A 454 -89.94 -61.02 23.32
N GLU A 455 -88.66 -60.62 23.28
CA GLU A 455 -88.17 -59.42 24.00
C GLU A 455 -88.30 -58.12 23.18
N ALA A 456 -88.20 -58.14 21.85
CA ALA A 456 -88.54 -56.95 21.05
C ALA A 456 -90.06 -56.72 20.95
N LEU A 457 -90.90 -57.75 21.08
CA LEU A 457 -92.32 -57.55 21.34
C LEU A 457 -92.64 -57.06 22.76
N LYS A 458 -91.69 -57.09 23.71
CA LYS A 458 -91.85 -56.36 24.99
C LYS A 458 -91.59 -54.85 24.87
N THR A 459 -91.04 -54.38 23.75
CA THR A 459 -90.86 -52.93 23.46
C THR A 459 -91.71 -52.45 22.28
N LYS A 460 -92.60 -53.31 21.76
CA LYS A 460 -93.50 -52.99 20.65
C LYS A 460 -94.82 -52.45 21.20
N LEU A 461 -95.15 -51.21 20.82
CA LEU A 461 -96.43 -50.56 21.14
C LEU A 461 -97.57 -51.25 20.38
N SER A 462 -98.67 -51.51 21.07
CA SER A 462 -99.89 -52.16 20.57
C SER A 462 -100.97 -51.11 20.27
N ALA A 463 -101.64 -51.25 19.12
CA ALA A 463 -102.55 -50.24 18.57
C ALA A 463 -103.85 -50.08 19.39
N ASP A 464 -104.21 -51.08 20.17
CA ASP A 464 -105.36 -51.17 21.07
C ASP A 464 -105.10 -50.55 22.46
N GLN A 465 -103.86 -50.15 22.77
CA GLN A 465 -103.51 -49.54 24.05
C GLN A 465 -103.19 -48.04 23.99
N ASN A 466 -103.28 -47.36 22.84
CA ASN A 466 -103.21 -45.89 22.71
C ASN A 466 -102.11 -45.22 23.57
N LEU A 467 -100.87 -45.70 23.42
CA LEU A 467 -99.68 -45.27 24.18
C LEU A 467 -99.72 -45.58 25.69
N ARG A 468 -100.67 -46.40 26.19
CA ARG A 468 -100.77 -46.81 27.61
C ARG A 468 -99.77 -47.88 28.02
N ASP A 469 -99.18 -48.54 27.04
CA ASP A 469 -98.14 -49.56 27.11
C ASP A 469 -96.72 -49.00 26.95
N VAL A 470 -96.56 -47.67 26.91
CA VAL A 470 -95.29 -47.01 27.20
C VAL A 470 -94.94 -47.22 28.68
N VAL A 471 -93.79 -47.83 28.95
CA VAL A 471 -93.31 -48.19 30.30
C VAL A 471 -92.93 -46.96 31.15
N ASP A 472 -92.44 -45.88 30.53
CA ASP A 472 -92.27 -44.55 31.15
C ASP A 472 -92.74 -43.42 30.21
N LYS A 473 -93.96 -42.94 30.45
CA LYS A 473 -94.59 -41.85 29.68
C LYS A 473 -94.03 -40.46 30.02
N GLY A 474 -93.33 -40.33 31.14
CA GLY A 474 -92.67 -39.10 31.57
C GLY A 474 -91.32 -38.93 30.88
N ALA A 475 -90.45 -39.93 30.91
CA ALA A 475 -89.12 -39.87 30.30
C ALA A 475 -89.16 -39.73 28.76
N ALA A 476 -90.14 -40.33 28.08
CA ALA A 476 -90.28 -40.21 26.62
C ALA A 476 -90.66 -38.79 26.15
N ARG A 477 -91.38 -38.02 26.97
CA ARG A 477 -91.65 -36.59 26.69
C ARG A 477 -90.47 -35.70 27.07
N THR A 478 -89.72 -36.04 28.13
CA THR A 478 -88.51 -35.32 28.56
C THR A 478 -87.31 -35.49 27.62
N ALA A 479 -87.20 -36.61 26.89
CA ALA A 479 -86.06 -36.85 25.99
C ALA A 479 -86.20 -36.25 24.57
N LEU A 480 -87.41 -35.88 24.14
CA LEU A 480 -87.68 -35.40 22.77
C LEU A 480 -88.07 -33.92 22.70
N ASP A 481 -88.20 -33.25 23.84
CA ASP A 481 -88.54 -31.83 23.93
C ASP A 481 -89.81 -31.46 23.13
N VAL A 482 -90.85 -32.30 23.27
CA VAL A 482 -92.14 -32.12 22.60
C VAL A 482 -93.29 -32.13 23.59
N TYR A 483 -94.15 -31.14 23.44
CA TYR A 483 -95.46 -31.02 24.06
C TYR A 483 -96.49 -31.96 23.40
N SER A 484 -97.45 -32.46 24.18
CA SER A 484 -98.63 -33.17 23.69
C SER A 484 -99.61 -32.24 22.96
N LYS A 485 -100.62 -32.80 22.28
CA LYS A 485 -101.59 -32.02 21.47
C LYS A 485 -102.45 -31.03 22.29
N PRO A 486 -102.83 -31.31 23.55
CA PRO A 486 -103.36 -30.28 24.45
C PRO A 486 -102.29 -29.27 24.86
N GLU A 487 -101.08 -29.73 25.19
CA GLU A 487 -99.98 -28.86 25.62
C GLU A 487 -99.51 -27.91 24.48
N SER A 488 -99.63 -28.27 23.20
CA SER A 488 -99.26 -27.40 22.07
C SER A 488 -100.33 -26.40 21.64
N GLN A 489 -101.61 -26.62 21.99
CA GLN A 489 -102.67 -25.62 21.84
C GLN A 489 -102.66 -24.58 22.98
N GLU A 490 -101.93 -24.86 24.07
CA GLU A 490 -101.77 -23.96 25.23
C GLU A 490 -100.43 -23.19 25.22
N VAL A 491 -99.41 -23.68 24.50
CA VAL A 491 -98.04 -23.12 24.55
C VAL A 491 -97.64 -22.30 23.30
N PHE A 492 -98.37 -22.41 22.17
CA PHE A 492 -98.05 -21.66 20.93
C PHE A 492 -99.27 -20.93 20.35
N LEU A 493 -99.03 -19.73 19.79
CA LEU A 493 -100.04 -18.88 19.15
C LEU A 493 -100.58 -19.51 17.85
N GLN A 494 -101.90 -19.41 17.62
CA GLN A 494 -102.56 -19.95 16.42
C GLN A 494 -102.90 -18.84 15.42
N ILE A 495 -102.23 -18.86 14.26
CA ILE A 495 -102.37 -17.89 13.16
C ILE A 495 -103.79 -17.90 12.55
N SER A 496 -104.57 -18.95 12.77
CA SER A 496 -105.95 -19.11 12.29
C SER A 496 -107.01 -18.29 13.04
N GLU A 497 -106.71 -17.71 14.21
CA GLU A 497 -107.70 -16.97 15.04
C GLU A 497 -107.39 -15.46 15.23
N GLY A 498 -106.42 -14.90 14.50
CA GLY A 498 -106.19 -13.44 14.46
C GLY A 498 -105.79 -12.79 15.79
N LEU A 499 -105.00 -13.50 16.62
CA LEU A 499 -104.51 -13.06 17.96
C LEU A 499 -105.62 -12.76 18.99
N GLN A 500 -106.86 -13.21 18.75
CA GLN A 500 -107.98 -13.02 19.68
C GLN A 500 -107.81 -13.79 21.00
N GLU A 501 -106.95 -14.80 21.02
CA GLU A 501 -106.56 -15.61 22.17
C GLU A 501 -105.86 -14.82 23.30
N LEU A 502 -105.23 -13.67 23.00
CA LEU A 502 -104.54 -12.83 23.99
C LEU A 502 -105.47 -11.95 24.86
N VAL A 503 -106.74 -11.81 24.48
CA VAL A 503 -107.73 -10.96 25.18
C VAL A 503 -108.94 -11.78 25.64
N ARG A 504 -108.86 -13.10 25.55
CA ARG A 504 -109.93 -14.01 25.93
C ARG A 504 -109.92 -14.19 27.45
N LEU A 505 -111.07 -14.01 28.07
CA LEU A 505 -111.29 -14.34 29.47
C LEU A 505 -111.69 -15.81 29.55
N THR A 506 -111.09 -16.55 30.48
CA THR A 506 -111.43 -17.97 30.70
C THR A 506 -112.82 -18.07 31.34
N ALA A 507 -113.48 -19.22 31.22
CA ALA A 507 -114.83 -19.40 31.77
C ALA A 507 -114.88 -19.18 33.29
N ASP A 508 -113.80 -19.49 34.00
CA ASP A 508 -113.66 -19.25 35.45
C ASP A 508 -113.55 -17.77 35.78
N GLU A 509 -112.93 -16.97 34.90
CA GLU A 509 -112.86 -15.50 35.02
C GLU A 509 -114.22 -14.85 34.71
N VAL A 510 -115.08 -15.48 33.91
CA VAL A 510 -116.41 -14.96 33.54
C VAL A 510 -117.49 -15.35 34.55
N ASN A 511 -117.36 -16.47 35.24
CA ASN A 511 -118.43 -17.03 36.08
C ASN A 511 -118.80 -16.22 37.34
N ASN A 512 -117.96 -15.26 37.77
CA ASN A 512 -118.20 -14.45 38.97
C ASN A 512 -118.13 -12.93 38.73
N LEU A 513 -118.15 -12.50 37.46
CA LEU A 513 -118.10 -11.09 37.09
C LEU A 513 -119.40 -10.66 36.42
N THR A 514 -119.93 -9.48 36.79
CA THR A 514 -121.03 -8.88 36.02
C THR A 514 -120.55 -8.52 34.61
N PRO A 515 -121.47 -8.31 33.64
CA PRO A 515 -121.10 -7.89 32.30
C PRO A 515 -120.16 -6.67 32.28
N GLU A 516 -120.35 -5.69 33.17
CA GLU A 516 -119.46 -4.53 33.27
C GLU A 516 -118.07 -4.86 33.82
N GLN A 517 -117.98 -5.77 34.80
CA GLN A 517 -116.71 -6.18 35.39
C GLN A 517 -115.90 -7.08 34.44
N ALA A 518 -116.57 -7.95 33.68
CA ALA A 518 -115.95 -8.74 32.62
C ALA A 518 -115.48 -7.86 31.46
N GLN A 519 -116.24 -6.81 31.11
CA GLN A 519 -115.83 -5.84 30.10
C GLN A 519 -114.60 -5.02 30.55
N ALA A 520 -114.53 -4.63 31.84
CA ALA A 520 -113.39 -3.92 32.40
C ALA A 520 -112.12 -4.78 32.46
N LEU A 521 -112.24 -6.06 32.86
CA LEU A 521 -111.11 -6.99 32.90
C LEU A 521 -110.59 -7.34 31.50
N LYS A 522 -111.51 -7.44 30.53
CA LYS A 522 -111.16 -7.58 29.11
C LYS A 522 -110.45 -6.33 28.58
N ALA A 523 -110.90 -5.13 28.96
CA ALA A 523 -110.27 -3.87 28.59
C ALA A 523 -108.88 -3.67 29.23
N GLU A 524 -108.68 -4.14 30.46
CA GLU A 524 -107.38 -4.13 31.15
C GLU A 524 -106.36 -5.05 30.46
N ARG A 525 -106.75 -6.27 30.07
CA ARG A 525 -105.90 -7.16 29.25
C ARG A 525 -105.61 -6.57 27.88
N GLN A 526 -106.59 -5.91 27.26
CA GLN A 526 -106.40 -5.24 25.97
C GLN A 526 -105.45 -4.03 26.08
N ALA A 527 -105.40 -3.35 27.23
CA ALA A 527 -104.44 -2.28 27.52
C ALA A 527 -103.03 -2.82 27.78
N ALA A 528 -102.90 -3.93 28.51
CA ALA A 528 -101.61 -4.61 28.73
C ALA A 528 -101.00 -5.14 27.43
N VAL A 529 -101.80 -5.73 26.53
CA VAL A 529 -101.35 -6.21 25.22
C VAL A 529 -100.98 -5.04 24.29
N ARG A 530 -101.68 -3.90 24.35
CA ARG A 530 -101.29 -2.67 23.64
C ARG A 530 -99.98 -2.07 24.18
N ALA A 531 -99.74 -2.09 25.48
CA ALA A 531 -98.49 -1.60 26.07
C ALA A 531 -97.27 -2.45 25.63
N THR A 532 -97.45 -3.77 25.46
CA THR A 532 -96.39 -4.68 24.99
C THR A 532 -96.21 -4.62 23.46
N LEU A 533 -97.26 -4.34 22.67
CA LEU A 533 -97.14 -4.08 21.23
C LEU A 533 -96.56 -2.68 20.94
N ASP A 534 -96.79 -1.69 21.80
CA ASP A 534 -96.11 -0.39 21.74
C ASP A 534 -94.64 -0.46 22.18
N ALA A 535 -94.16 -1.56 22.77
CA ALA A 535 -92.74 -1.74 23.08
C ALA A 535 -91.85 -1.90 21.82
N GLU A 536 -92.42 -2.21 20.66
CA GLU A 536 -91.72 -2.15 19.35
C GLU A 536 -91.84 -0.75 18.68
N LYS A 537 -92.67 0.15 19.21
CA LYS A 537 -92.69 1.59 18.84
C LYS A 537 -92.04 2.51 19.89
N GLY A 538 -91.82 2.01 21.11
CA GLY A 538 -91.10 2.64 22.20
C GLY A 538 -90.02 1.71 22.70
N GLY A 539 -88.86 1.72 22.03
CA GLY A 539 -87.72 0.92 22.46
C GLY A 539 -87.26 1.31 23.87
N THR A 540 -87.24 0.33 24.77
CA THR A 540 -86.64 0.43 26.12
C THR A 540 -85.84 -0.86 26.39
N GLY A 541 -84.62 -0.85 26.91
CA GLY A 541 -84.03 0.19 27.76
C GLY A 541 -82.50 0.15 27.91
N GLU A 542 -82.05 1.24 28.54
CA GLU A 542 -80.77 1.55 29.20
C GLU A 542 -79.42 1.37 28.49
N GLN A 543 -79.33 0.84 27.26
CA GLN A 543 -78.04 0.75 26.52
C GLN A 543 -78.09 1.31 25.08
N LYS A 544 -78.81 2.40 24.84
CA LYS A 544 -78.77 3.12 23.56
C LYS A 544 -77.95 4.41 23.65
N LEU A 545 -77.03 4.57 22.71
CA LEU A 545 -76.34 5.83 22.46
C LEU A 545 -77.33 6.84 21.88
N THR A 546 -77.54 7.93 22.58
CA THR A 546 -78.34 9.09 22.20
C THR A 546 -77.61 9.93 21.14
N LYS A 547 -78.26 10.19 19.99
CA LYS A 547 -77.68 10.97 18.87
C LYS A 547 -77.25 12.40 19.26
N THR A 548 -77.84 12.96 20.32
CA THR A 548 -77.51 14.29 20.86
C THR A 548 -76.27 14.30 21.75
N SER A 549 -75.78 13.13 22.19
CA SER A 549 -74.65 13.02 23.13
C SER A 549 -73.30 12.86 22.44
N ASN A 550 -73.24 12.85 21.10
CA ASN A 550 -71.99 12.87 20.32
C ASN A 550 -70.93 11.86 20.84
N LEU A 551 -71.34 10.61 21.13
CA LEU A 551 -70.54 9.51 21.69
C LEU A 551 -70.12 9.67 23.17
N SER A 552 -70.67 10.62 23.91
CA SER A 552 -70.32 10.85 25.33
C SER A 552 -70.89 9.81 26.29
N ASP A 553 -71.83 9.00 25.83
CA ASP A 553 -72.61 7.99 26.53
C ASP A 553 -72.10 6.54 26.33
N LEU A 554 -70.92 6.38 25.72
CA LEU A 554 -70.17 5.14 25.83
C LEU A 554 -69.63 4.94 27.26
N ALA A 555 -69.95 3.80 27.88
CA ALA A 555 -69.49 3.44 29.22
C ALA A 555 -67.95 3.21 29.32
N ASP A 556 -67.30 2.75 28.23
CA ASP A 556 -65.84 2.63 28.15
C ASP A 556 -65.32 3.18 26.80
N LYS A 557 -64.97 4.47 26.82
CA LYS A 557 -64.42 5.20 25.67
C LYS A 557 -63.02 4.70 25.27
N GLY A 558 -62.29 4.04 26.18
CA GLY A 558 -60.95 3.51 25.92
C GLY A 558 -60.97 2.22 25.12
N LYS A 559 -61.87 1.29 25.48
CA LYS A 559 -62.02 0.01 24.77
C LYS A 559 -62.64 0.16 23.37
N ALA A 560 -63.57 1.10 23.20
CA ALA A 560 -64.16 1.40 21.89
C ALA A 560 -63.17 2.03 20.90
N ARG A 561 -62.27 2.90 21.36
CA ARG A 561 -61.18 3.46 20.53
C ARG A 561 -60.16 2.40 20.10
N LYS A 562 -59.78 1.49 21.02
CA LYS A 562 -58.89 0.35 20.71
C LYS A 562 -59.47 -0.61 19.67
N ASN A 563 -60.78 -0.87 19.73
CA ASN A 563 -61.46 -1.76 18.78
C ASN A 563 -61.68 -1.14 17.39
N LEU A 564 -61.55 0.19 17.26
CA LEU A 564 -61.68 0.93 16.00
C LEU A 564 -60.32 1.46 15.49
N GLU A 565 -59.22 1.18 16.20
CA GLU A 565 -57.85 1.64 15.89
C GLU A 565 -57.70 3.18 15.77
N VAL A 566 -58.42 3.96 16.57
CA VAL A 566 -58.37 5.44 16.55
C VAL A 566 -57.79 5.99 17.86
N TYR A 567 -56.76 6.84 17.77
CA TYR A 567 -56.11 7.49 18.92
C TYR A 567 -56.99 8.56 19.60
N SER A 568 -56.83 8.74 20.92
CA SER A 568 -57.50 9.79 21.70
C SER A 568 -56.84 11.16 21.57
N THR A 569 -57.56 12.22 21.95
CA THR A 569 -57.02 13.59 21.96
C THR A 569 -55.82 13.73 22.88
N THR A 570 -55.77 13.07 24.05
CA THR A 570 -54.57 13.05 24.91
C THR A 570 -53.39 12.31 24.28
N GLU A 571 -53.64 11.26 23.49
CA GLU A 571 -52.59 10.56 22.75
C GLU A 571 -52.05 11.44 21.59
N ILE A 572 -52.93 12.13 20.87
CA ILE A 572 -52.55 13.10 19.83
C ILE A 572 -51.86 14.33 20.45
N ASP A 573 -52.33 14.85 21.58
CA ASP A 573 -51.75 15.99 22.29
C ASP A 573 -50.38 15.64 22.89
N ASN A 574 -50.16 14.39 23.34
CA ASN A 574 -48.83 13.90 23.70
C ASN A 574 -47.92 13.72 22.48
N MET A 575 -48.49 13.38 21.31
CA MET A 575 -47.76 13.29 20.04
C MET A 575 -47.49 14.68 19.41
N MET A 576 -48.24 15.72 19.80
CA MET A 576 -48.18 17.10 19.26
C MET A 576 -47.68 18.14 20.27
N ALA A 577 -47.48 17.77 21.54
CA ALA A 577 -46.93 18.65 22.57
C ALA A 577 -45.53 19.14 22.15
N GLY A 578 -45.39 20.48 22.05
CA GLY A 578 -44.15 21.16 21.67
C GLY A 578 -44.05 21.59 20.20
N LYS A 579 -45.09 21.39 19.37
CA LYS A 579 -45.02 21.68 17.92
C LYS A 579 -46.13 22.59 17.40
N LEU A 580 -46.25 23.80 17.97
CA LEU A 580 -46.93 25.02 17.46
C LEU A 580 -48.21 25.41 18.24
N GLY A 581 -48.14 26.57 18.91
CA GLY A 581 -49.29 27.34 19.36
C GLY A 581 -49.20 28.76 18.80
N THR A 582 -49.98 29.02 17.76
CA THR A 582 -50.28 30.35 17.23
C THR A 582 -51.62 30.80 17.82
N ASP A 583 -51.62 31.84 18.65
CA ASP A 583 -52.80 32.69 18.87
C ASP A 583 -52.37 34.00 19.53
N SER A 584 -52.19 35.06 18.74
CA SER A 584 -52.68 36.43 19.00
C SER A 584 -52.08 37.42 18.01
N ALA A 585 -52.96 38.10 17.27
CA ALA A 585 -52.65 39.17 16.34
C ALA A 585 -51.93 40.36 17.04
N TYR A 586 -50.83 40.81 16.43
CA TYR A 586 -50.03 41.94 16.91
C TYR A 586 -50.54 43.26 16.31
N GLN A 587 -51.09 44.14 17.16
CA GLN A 587 -51.25 45.57 16.87
C GLN A 587 -49.93 46.30 17.15
N GLY A 588 -49.60 47.28 16.30
CA GLY A 588 -48.31 47.98 16.28
C GLY A 588 -47.87 48.55 17.65
N ILE A 589 -46.57 48.42 17.93
CA ILE A 589 -45.95 48.92 19.17
C ILE A 589 -45.65 50.43 19.10
N ILE A 590 -46.08 51.13 20.14
CA ILE A 590 -45.55 52.41 20.61
C ILE A 590 -44.23 52.13 21.35
N PHE A 591 -43.12 52.77 20.94
CA PHE A 591 -41.81 52.60 21.59
C PHE A 591 -41.88 52.91 23.10
N THR A 592 -41.77 51.87 23.93
CA THR A 592 -41.74 51.98 25.40
C THR A 592 -40.36 52.41 25.88
N SER A 593 -40.25 52.87 27.14
CA SER A 593 -38.96 53.19 27.79
C SER A 593 -37.97 52.02 27.70
N GLU A 594 -38.45 50.79 27.78
CA GLU A 594 -37.64 49.57 27.66
C GLU A 594 -37.02 49.40 26.25
N MET A 595 -37.70 49.84 25.19
CA MET A 595 -37.16 49.83 23.83
C MET A 595 -36.13 50.94 23.60
N ARG A 596 -36.25 52.06 24.32
CA ARG A 596 -35.24 53.13 24.35
C ARG A 596 -33.98 52.67 25.09
N ASP A 597 -34.14 51.93 26.19
CA ASP A 597 -33.02 51.39 26.96
C ASP A 597 -32.29 50.27 26.20
N LYS A 598 -33.01 49.42 25.45
CA LYS A 598 -32.42 48.44 24.52
C LYS A 598 -31.66 49.10 23.37
N LEU A 599 -32.09 50.28 22.91
CA LEU A 599 -31.38 51.06 21.88
C LEU A 599 -30.11 51.73 22.44
N ASN A 600 -30.13 52.26 23.67
CA ASN A 600 -28.95 52.84 24.33
C ASN A 600 -27.89 51.77 24.71
N ASN A 601 -28.31 50.54 24.98
CA ASN A 601 -27.39 49.42 25.26
C ASN A 601 -26.66 48.90 24.00
N ILE A 602 -27.15 49.22 22.79
CA ILE A 602 -26.42 48.95 21.53
C ILE A 602 -25.19 49.86 21.40
N GLU A 603 -25.22 51.07 21.96
CA GLU A 603 -24.12 52.04 21.88
C GLU A 603 -22.92 51.66 22.78
N THR A 604 -23.14 50.80 23.79
CA THR A 604 -22.12 50.36 24.76
C THR A 604 -21.79 48.87 24.69
N GLY A 605 -22.52 48.08 23.90
CA GLY A 605 -22.22 46.66 23.62
C GLY A 605 -22.42 45.69 24.79
N ALA A 606 -23.23 46.06 25.80
CA ALA A 606 -23.45 45.23 26.99
C ALA A 606 -24.88 44.65 27.01
N PHE A 607 -25.05 43.41 26.56
CA PHE A 607 -26.30 42.66 26.71
C PHE A 607 -26.17 41.65 27.84
N ALA A 608 -27.07 41.68 28.82
CA ALA A 608 -27.15 40.66 29.85
C ALA A 608 -28.47 39.89 29.74
N TYR A 609 -28.41 38.57 29.82
CA TYR A 609 -29.59 37.73 30.00
C TYR A 609 -29.38 36.78 31.17
N THR A 610 -30.47 36.42 31.83
CA THR A 610 -30.44 35.50 32.97
C THR A 610 -30.93 34.14 32.49
N ASP A 611 -30.19 33.08 32.79
CA ASP A 611 -30.62 31.73 32.42
C ASP A 611 -31.72 31.21 33.36
N HIS A 612 -32.20 29.99 33.05
CA HIS A 612 -33.24 29.27 33.78
C HIS A 612 -32.92 29.11 35.30
N GLU A 613 -31.66 29.22 35.71
CA GLU A 613 -31.25 29.08 37.11
C GLU A 613 -31.17 30.42 37.86
N GLY A 614 -31.57 31.53 37.23
CA GLY A 614 -31.58 32.85 37.85
C GLY A 614 -30.21 33.54 37.88
N LYS A 615 -29.24 33.08 37.08
CA LYS A 615 -27.88 33.65 37.01
C LYS A 615 -27.72 34.56 35.80
N SER A 616 -27.30 35.81 36.04
CA SER A 616 -27.10 36.82 34.98
C SER A 616 -25.80 36.57 34.21
N HIS A 617 -25.90 36.48 32.89
CA HIS A 617 -24.81 36.27 31.93
C HIS A 617 -24.71 37.49 31.01
N ALA A 618 -23.53 38.10 30.94
CA ALA A 618 -23.24 39.17 29.97
C ALA A 618 -22.80 38.53 28.65
N GLN A 619 -23.60 38.68 27.60
CA GLN A 619 -23.28 38.26 26.24
C GLN A 619 -22.47 39.37 25.56
N VAL A 620 -21.18 39.12 25.33
CA VAL A 620 -20.27 40.02 24.59
C VAL A 620 -19.99 39.39 23.22
N GLU A 621 -20.95 39.46 22.31
CA GLU A 621 -20.69 39.23 20.89
C GLU A 621 -21.01 40.50 20.11
N GLY A 622 -19.96 41.25 19.80
CA GLY A 622 -20.01 42.45 18.95
C GLY A 622 -19.02 43.53 19.38
N TYR A 623 -17.79 43.44 18.86
CA TYR A 623 -16.64 44.36 19.03
C TYR A 623 -15.84 44.24 20.34
N VAL A 624 -14.63 43.68 20.23
CA VAL A 624 -13.61 43.64 21.30
C VAL A 624 -12.58 44.75 21.06
N LEU A 625 -12.29 45.56 22.09
CA LEU A 625 -11.20 46.55 22.05
C LEU A 625 -9.84 45.85 21.89
N THR A 626 -8.97 46.38 21.01
CA THR A 626 -7.64 45.82 20.71
C THR A 626 -6.77 45.60 21.96
N SER A 627 -6.98 46.41 23.01
CA SER A 627 -6.31 46.28 24.30
C SER A 627 -6.71 45.01 25.08
N ALA A 628 -7.97 44.56 24.96
CA ALA A 628 -8.44 43.31 25.56
C ALA A 628 -7.86 42.10 24.82
N ILE A 629 -7.75 42.18 23.49
CA ILE A 629 -7.11 41.15 22.64
C ILE A 629 -5.65 40.95 23.04
N VAL A 630 -4.87 42.04 23.17
CA VAL A 630 -3.45 41.98 23.57
C VAL A 630 -3.28 41.39 24.98
N LYS A 631 -4.20 41.69 25.91
CA LYS A 631 -4.14 41.17 27.28
C LYS A 631 -4.42 39.67 27.34
N GLU A 632 -5.37 39.16 26.56
CA GLU A 632 -5.65 37.73 26.49
C GLU A 632 -4.58 36.95 25.69
N LEU A 633 -4.06 37.51 24.60
CA LEU A 633 -2.93 36.91 23.86
C LEU A 633 -1.68 36.79 24.73
N LYS A 634 -1.37 37.77 25.59
CA LYS A 634 -0.26 37.68 26.54
C LYS A 634 -0.38 36.52 27.53
N LYS A 635 -1.60 36.12 27.92
CA LYS A 635 -1.82 34.98 28.82
C LYS A 635 -1.56 33.62 28.16
N LYS A 636 -1.57 33.60 26.82
CA LYS A 636 -1.47 32.38 25.99
C LYS A 636 -0.20 32.36 25.12
N ALA A 637 0.61 33.41 25.19
CA ALA A 637 1.81 33.61 24.37
C ALA A 637 2.83 32.48 24.53
N ASN A 638 3.00 31.94 25.74
CA ASN A 638 3.93 30.83 25.98
C ASN A 638 3.50 29.55 25.24
N TRP A 639 2.20 29.28 25.08
CA TRP A 639 1.71 28.13 24.31
C TRP A 639 1.95 28.26 22.80
N LEU A 640 2.08 29.50 22.30
CA LEU A 640 2.34 29.80 20.90
C LEU A 640 3.83 29.82 20.57
N LEU A 641 4.70 30.15 21.54
CA LEU A 641 6.15 30.29 21.34
C LEU A 641 6.92 29.05 21.80
N ASP A 642 6.56 28.46 22.94
CA ASP A 642 7.31 27.36 23.57
C ASP A 642 6.67 25.98 23.35
N GLY A 643 5.45 25.95 22.80
CA GLY A 643 4.65 24.74 22.63
C GLY A 643 3.98 24.26 23.93
N TYR A 644 3.28 23.12 23.86
CA TYR A 644 2.58 22.52 25.00
C TYR A 644 3.46 21.53 25.74
N ASN A 645 3.41 21.54 27.07
CA ASN A 645 4.12 20.55 27.88
C ASN A 645 3.39 19.19 27.93
N SER A 646 4.04 18.15 28.45
CA SER A 646 3.52 16.77 28.45
C SER A 646 2.14 16.60 29.11
N THR A 647 1.86 17.38 30.17
CA THR A 647 0.59 17.34 30.91
C THR A 647 -0.52 18.07 30.15
N GLU A 648 -0.18 19.18 29.50
CA GLU A 648 -1.08 19.94 28.64
C GLU A 648 -1.42 19.14 27.37
N LEU A 649 -0.43 18.50 26.74
CA LEU A 649 -0.65 17.59 25.60
C LEU A 649 -1.58 16.44 25.96
N ALA A 650 -1.47 15.87 27.16
CA ALA A 650 -2.38 14.82 27.62
C ALA A 650 -3.83 15.32 27.81
N THR A 651 -3.99 16.56 28.26
CA THR A 651 -5.29 17.19 28.46
C THR A 651 -5.92 17.61 27.13
N ILE A 652 -5.12 18.14 26.20
CA ILE A 652 -5.53 18.46 24.83
C ILE A 652 -5.94 17.18 24.09
N ALA A 653 -5.13 16.12 24.18
CA ALA A 653 -5.46 14.82 23.59
C ALA A 653 -6.78 14.29 24.15
N LYS A 654 -7.00 14.35 25.46
CA LYS A 654 -8.27 13.96 26.09
C LYS A 654 -9.46 14.80 25.60
N ASN A 655 -9.31 16.11 25.48
CA ASN A 655 -10.39 17.02 25.05
C ASN A 655 -10.71 16.90 23.55
N LEU A 656 -9.74 16.52 22.73
CA LEU A 656 -9.90 16.27 21.30
C LEU A 656 -10.21 14.80 20.98
N GLU A 657 -10.37 13.95 22.00
CA GLU A 657 -10.57 12.50 21.87
C GLU A 657 -9.44 11.79 21.10
N LEU A 658 -8.23 12.34 21.14
CA LEU A 658 -7.01 11.79 20.55
C LEU A 658 -6.18 11.07 21.62
N TYR A 659 -5.33 10.13 21.19
CA TYR A 659 -4.38 9.47 22.08
C TYR A 659 -3.03 10.18 22.04
N THR A 660 -2.43 10.40 23.22
CA THR A 660 -0.99 10.70 23.26
C THR A 660 -0.21 9.52 22.71
N ARG A 661 1.04 9.70 22.25
CA ARG A 661 1.85 8.59 21.72
C ARG A 661 1.90 7.41 22.70
N THR A 662 2.13 7.68 23.99
CA THR A 662 2.09 6.65 25.04
C THR A 662 0.70 6.01 25.21
N GLY A 663 -0.38 6.78 25.08
CA GLY A 663 -1.75 6.25 25.14
C GLY A 663 -2.13 5.44 23.90
N ALA A 664 -1.66 5.81 22.73
CA ALA A 664 -1.85 5.10 21.47
C ALA A 664 -1.08 3.78 21.50
N ASP A 665 0.18 3.85 21.93
CA ASP A 665 1.09 2.72 22.10
C ASP A 665 0.58 1.66 23.09
N GLY A 666 -0.26 2.05 24.05
CA GLY A 666 -0.90 1.12 25.00
C GLY A 666 -2.25 0.59 24.54
N ARG A 667 -2.86 1.20 23.50
CA ARG A 667 -4.22 0.87 23.03
C ARG A 667 -4.23 0.20 21.65
N PHE A 668 -3.23 0.47 20.82
CA PHE A 668 -3.11 -0.04 19.46
C PHE A 668 -1.84 -0.87 19.28
N ALA A 669 -1.92 -1.92 18.47
CA ALA A 669 -0.79 -2.79 18.18
C ALA A 669 0.28 -2.06 17.36
N ARG A 670 1.54 -2.23 17.75
CA ARG A 670 2.70 -1.65 17.09
C ARG A 670 3.22 -2.61 16.03
N MET A 671 3.52 -2.06 14.85
CA MET A 671 4.04 -2.85 13.74
C MET A 671 5.41 -3.50 14.08
N GLU A 672 6.25 -2.81 14.86
CA GLU A 672 7.56 -3.31 15.32
C GLU A 672 7.46 -4.56 16.22
N ASN A 673 6.33 -4.72 16.93
CA ASN A 673 6.12 -5.81 17.87
C ASN A 673 5.24 -6.93 17.29
N LEU A 674 4.72 -6.78 16.06
CA LEU A 674 3.89 -7.78 15.38
C LEU A 674 2.77 -8.31 16.31
N PHE A 675 2.73 -9.62 16.57
CA PHE A 675 1.74 -10.25 17.45
C PHE A 675 2.14 -10.26 18.94
N GLN A 676 3.33 -9.75 19.28
CA GLN A 676 3.81 -9.73 20.66
C GLN A 676 2.96 -8.81 21.55
N ASP A 677 2.39 -7.74 20.99
CA ASP A 677 1.48 -6.86 21.73
C ASP A 677 0.18 -7.58 22.11
N TYR A 678 -0.32 -8.47 21.26
CA TYR A 678 -1.49 -9.29 21.58
C TYR A 678 -1.18 -10.33 22.66
N ILE A 679 0.00 -10.94 22.61
CA ILE A 679 0.48 -11.85 23.66
C ILE A 679 0.62 -11.08 24.99
N ASN A 680 1.25 -9.92 24.98
CA ASN A 680 1.44 -9.08 26.16
C ASN A 680 0.11 -8.58 26.75
N TYR A 681 -0.86 -8.24 25.90
CA TYR A 681 -2.22 -7.89 26.31
C TYR A 681 -2.91 -9.04 27.05
N LEU A 682 -2.87 -10.26 26.50
CA LEU A 682 -3.44 -11.43 27.16
C LEU A 682 -2.71 -11.77 28.47
N VAL A 683 -1.39 -11.57 28.51
CA VAL A 683 -0.59 -11.74 29.73
C VAL A 683 -0.96 -10.70 30.79
N ALA A 684 -1.18 -9.44 30.40
CA ALA A 684 -1.65 -8.39 31.30
C ALA A 684 -3.07 -8.67 31.84
N GLN A 685 -3.87 -9.45 31.12
CA GLN A 685 -5.17 -9.98 31.58
C GLN A 685 -5.05 -11.26 32.44
N GLY A 686 -3.84 -11.65 32.84
CA GLY A 686 -3.59 -12.76 33.74
C GLY A 686 -3.42 -14.13 33.07
N LYS A 687 -3.28 -14.20 31.74
CA LYS A 687 -2.92 -15.45 31.04
C LYS A 687 -1.41 -15.70 31.15
N SER A 688 -0.99 -16.96 31.19
CA SER A 688 0.44 -17.28 31.03
C SER A 688 0.88 -17.04 29.58
N SER A 689 2.19 -16.83 29.36
CA SER A 689 2.73 -16.63 28.00
C SER A 689 2.36 -17.80 27.06
N ALA A 690 2.38 -19.03 27.56
CA ALA A 690 1.98 -20.22 26.81
C ALA A 690 0.48 -20.22 26.45
N GLN A 691 -0.40 -19.79 27.36
CA GLN A 691 -1.83 -19.67 27.11
C GLN A 691 -2.14 -18.55 26.11
N ALA A 692 -1.46 -17.40 26.22
CA ALA A 692 -1.60 -16.29 25.30
C ALA A 692 -1.18 -16.66 23.87
N GLN A 693 -0.07 -17.40 23.72
CA GLN A 693 0.35 -17.96 22.44
C GLN A 693 -0.63 -18.99 21.88
N ALA A 694 -1.21 -19.85 22.74
CA ALA A 694 -2.22 -20.81 22.31
C ALA A 694 -3.50 -20.13 21.78
N ILE A 695 -4.00 -19.12 22.50
CA ILE A 695 -5.17 -18.33 22.08
C ILE A 695 -4.88 -17.57 20.78
N LEU A 696 -3.68 -17.00 20.63
CA LEU A 696 -3.28 -16.35 19.38
C LEU A 696 -3.25 -17.34 18.20
N ARG A 697 -2.70 -18.54 18.39
CA ARG A 697 -2.69 -19.58 17.35
C ARG A 697 -4.11 -19.99 16.95
N GLU A 698 -4.99 -20.18 17.92
CA GLU A 698 -6.41 -20.49 17.68
C GLU A 698 -7.10 -19.38 16.88
N LYS A 699 -6.87 -18.11 17.24
CA LYS A 699 -7.43 -16.95 16.53
C LYS A 699 -6.92 -16.80 15.10
N LEU A 700 -5.68 -17.20 14.83
CA LEU A 700 -5.08 -17.20 13.49
C LEU A 700 -5.35 -18.50 12.72
N ASN A 701 -6.04 -19.47 13.34
CA ASN A 701 -6.29 -20.80 12.77
C ASN A 701 -4.99 -21.52 12.36
N LEU A 702 -3.94 -21.36 13.18
CA LEU A 702 -2.63 -21.94 12.94
C LEU A 702 -2.43 -23.18 13.80
N LEU A 703 -1.99 -24.28 13.18
CA LEU A 703 -1.67 -25.52 13.87
C LEU A 703 -0.42 -25.35 14.74
N SER A 704 -0.49 -25.91 15.95
CA SER A 704 0.66 -26.03 16.84
C SER A 704 1.70 -27.01 16.28
N LYS A 705 2.92 -26.94 16.80
CA LYS A 705 3.99 -27.88 16.44
C LYS A 705 3.56 -29.33 16.66
N ASP A 706 2.82 -29.61 17.73
CA ASP A 706 2.37 -30.95 18.06
C ASP A 706 1.25 -31.43 17.12
N GLU A 707 0.37 -30.52 16.68
CA GLU A 707 -0.67 -30.82 15.67
C GLU A 707 -0.06 -31.06 14.28
N ILE A 708 0.94 -30.27 13.88
CA ILE A 708 1.66 -30.50 12.61
C ILE A 708 2.34 -31.87 12.60
N VAL A 709 2.97 -32.26 13.71
CA VAL A 709 3.66 -33.57 13.84
C VAL A 709 2.66 -34.74 13.89
N LYS A 710 1.41 -34.50 14.31
CA LYS A 710 0.36 -35.51 14.39
C LYS A 710 -0.37 -35.70 13.06
N ASP A 711 -0.64 -34.60 12.35
CA ASP A 711 -1.52 -34.61 11.18
C ASP A 711 -0.75 -34.66 9.84
N TYR A 712 0.57 -34.42 9.86
CA TYR A 712 1.40 -34.39 8.63
C TYR A 712 2.67 -35.24 8.73
N LEU A 713 3.02 -35.86 7.60
CA LEU A 713 4.23 -36.68 7.45
C LEU A 713 5.50 -35.81 7.45
N ARG A 714 6.53 -36.27 8.16
CA ARG A 714 7.80 -35.56 8.27
C ARG A 714 8.85 -36.14 7.33
N LYS A 715 9.56 -35.25 6.64
CA LYS A 715 10.62 -35.62 5.70
C LYS A 715 11.81 -36.32 6.38
N ASP A 716 12.17 -35.89 7.58
CA ASP A 716 13.26 -36.46 8.38
C ASP A 716 12.91 -37.82 8.99
N ALA A 717 11.61 -38.09 9.18
CA ALA A 717 11.11 -39.39 9.64
C ALA A 717 11.13 -40.49 8.55
N LYS A 718 11.51 -40.17 7.30
CA LYS A 718 11.67 -41.16 6.20
C LYS A 718 10.46 -42.11 6.07
N LEU A 719 9.24 -41.58 6.22
CA LEU A 719 7.97 -42.33 6.17
C LEU A 719 7.77 -43.37 7.29
N THR A 720 8.60 -43.37 8.34
CA THR A 720 8.37 -44.23 9.52
C THR A 720 7.17 -43.78 10.37
N ASP A 721 6.75 -42.54 10.20
CA ASP A 721 5.53 -41.93 10.75
C ASP A 721 4.28 -42.21 9.90
N LEU A 722 4.42 -42.86 8.74
CA LEU A 722 3.31 -43.36 7.95
C LEU A 722 2.83 -44.70 8.51
N VAL A 723 1.86 -44.65 9.44
CA VAL A 723 1.26 -45.86 10.05
C VAL A 723 0.24 -46.47 9.10
N LEU A 724 0.60 -47.56 8.42
CA LEU A 724 -0.28 -48.34 7.55
C LEU A 724 -0.65 -49.66 8.24
N GLY A 725 -1.92 -49.78 8.66
CA GLY A 725 -2.40 -50.86 9.50
C GLY A 725 -2.61 -52.22 8.82
N SER A 726 -2.43 -52.34 7.50
CA SER A 726 -2.58 -53.60 6.77
C SER A 726 -1.51 -53.81 5.69
N PRO A 727 -1.11 -55.07 5.40
CA PRO A 727 -0.21 -55.41 4.31
C PRO A 727 -0.73 -54.95 2.93
N GLU A 728 -2.05 -54.93 2.73
CA GLU A 728 -2.70 -54.42 1.51
C GLU A 728 -2.51 -52.90 1.36
N ALA A 729 -2.60 -52.14 2.46
CA ALA A 729 -2.36 -50.70 2.43
C ALA A 729 -0.89 -50.39 2.12
N GLN A 730 0.04 -51.18 2.67
CA GLN A 730 1.46 -51.08 2.36
C GLN A 730 1.74 -51.38 0.88
N ARG A 731 1.12 -52.44 0.32
CA ARG A 731 1.23 -52.77 -1.12
C ARG A 731 0.71 -51.66 -2.02
N GLN A 732 -0.42 -51.06 -1.69
CA GLN A 732 -1.01 -50.00 -2.50
C GLN A 732 -0.16 -48.71 -2.48
N VAL A 733 0.41 -48.38 -1.32
CA VAL A 733 1.36 -47.27 -1.18
C VAL A 733 2.65 -47.54 -1.96
N CYS A 734 3.23 -48.74 -1.87
CA CYS A 734 4.40 -49.13 -2.67
C CYS A 734 4.14 -49.00 -4.18
N ARG A 735 2.98 -49.45 -4.67
CA ARG A 735 2.57 -49.29 -6.08
C ARG A 735 2.46 -47.83 -6.51
N THR A 736 1.92 -46.98 -5.63
CA THR A 736 1.72 -45.55 -5.92
C THR A 736 3.05 -44.79 -5.92
N LEU A 737 3.99 -45.19 -5.06
CA LEU A 737 5.32 -44.58 -4.95
C LEU A 737 6.35 -45.17 -5.94
N GLY A 738 5.97 -46.19 -6.72
CA GLY A 738 6.90 -46.89 -7.63
C GLY A 738 7.97 -47.72 -6.92
N ALA A 739 7.72 -48.13 -5.67
CA ALA A 739 8.63 -48.94 -4.87
C ALA A 739 8.24 -50.43 -4.88
N ALA A 740 9.23 -51.31 -4.79
CA ALA A 740 9.02 -52.76 -4.69
C ALA A 740 8.54 -53.15 -3.29
N PHE A 741 7.48 -53.96 -3.20
CA PHE A 741 7.00 -54.50 -1.92
C PHE A 741 7.84 -55.71 -1.50
N ALA A 742 8.56 -55.61 -0.39
CA ALA A 742 9.66 -56.51 -0.04
C ALA A 742 9.28 -58.00 0.01
N GLU A 743 8.07 -58.36 0.42
CA GLU A 743 7.62 -59.76 0.52
C GLU A 743 7.27 -60.39 -0.84
N GLU A 744 7.10 -59.60 -1.90
CA GLU A 744 6.76 -60.08 -3.25
C GLU A 744 8.00 -60.31 -4.15
N TYR A 745 9.21 -60.08 -3.64
CA TYR A 745 10.45 -60.21 -4.42
C TYR A 745 11.39 -61.28 -3.88
N GLN A 746 11.88 -62.14 -4.77
CA GLN A 746 12.87 -63.18 -4.46
C GLN A 746 14.21 -62.54 -4.03
N PRO A 747 14.78 -62.91 -2.87
CA PRO A 747 16.12 -62.49 -2.48
C PRO A 747 17.15 -62.91 -3.53
N LEU A 748 18.17 -62.06 -3.76
CA LEU A 748 19.21 -62.30 -4.75
C LEU A 748 19.86 -63.68 -4.54
N LEU A 749 19.79 -64.56 -5.54
CA LEU A 749 20.43 -65.88 -5.52
C LEU A 749 21.96 -65.73 -5.62
N ILE A 750 22.69 -66.57 -4.90
CA ILE A 750 24.16 -66.62 -4.96
C ILE A 750 24.58 -67.08 -6.37
N ASP A 751 25.46 -66.32 -7.03
CA ASP A 751 26.05 -66.67 -8.32
C ASP A 751 27.56 -66.51 -8.26
N THR A 752 28.31 -67.59 -8.44
CA THR A 752 29.77 -67.55 -8.36
C THR A 752 30.44 -67.07 -9.64
N GLY A 753 29.69 -66.96 -10.75
CA GLY A 753 30.26 -66.89 -12.09
C GLY A 753 30.99 -68.19 -12.50
N TRP A 754 31.44 -68.26 -13.75
CA TRP A 754 32.27 -69.38 -14.23
C TRP A 754 33.68 -69.26 -13.67
N MET A 755 34.11 -70.30 -12.96
CA MET A 755 35.46 -70.43 -12.40
C MET A 755 36.15 -71.65 -13.00
N GLN A 756 37.46 -71.58 -13.19
CA GLN A 756 38.23 -72.76 -13.60
C GLN A 756 38.24 -73.79 -12.45
N MET A 757 38.13 -75.08 -12.78
CA MET A 757 38.34 -76.16 -11.81
C MET A 757 39.79 -76.13 -11.31
N GLU A 758 40.01 -76.54 -10.07
CA GLU A 758 41.35 -76.55 -9.48
C GLU A 758 42.15 -77.81 -9.91
N ASN A 759 43.46 -77.66 -10.08
CA ASN A 759 44.36 -78.80 -10.27
C ASN A 759 44.52 -79.56 -8.94
N SER A 760 44.53 -80.90 -8.95
CA SER A 760 44.83 -81.68 -7.74
C SER A 760 46.32 -81.73 -7.39
N GLY A 761 47.18 -81.37 -8.35
CA GLY A 761 48.64 -81.43 -8.26
C GLY A 761 49.30 -81.05 -9.59
N GLN A 762 50.59 -81.32 -9.73
CA GLN A 762 51.37 -80.99 -10.95
C GLN A 762 51.06 -81.92 -12.13
N GLY A 763 50.38 -83.06 -11.90
CA GLY A 763 50.02 -84.03 -12.94
C GLY A 763 48.70 -83.71 -13.66
N THR A 764 47.89 -82.80 -13.14
CA THR A 764 46.59 -82.40 -13.72
C THR A 764 46.66 -81.11 -14.54
N ASP A 765 45.76 -80.97 -15.52
CA ASP A 765 45.62 -79.75 -16.34
C ASP A 765 44.14 -79.40 -16.55
N THR A 766 43.62 -78.47 -15.74
CA THR A 766 42.21 -78.06 -15.75
C THR A 766 41.92 -76.79 -16.53
N ARG A 767 42.85 -76.27 -17.33
CA ARG A 767 42.72 -74.95 -18.01
C ARG A 767 41.45 -74.79 -18.84
N ASN A 768 40.91 -75.90 -19.35
CA ASN A 768 39.72 -75.92 -20.20
C ASN A 768 38.49 -76.53 -19.50
N LEU A 769 38.50 -76.71 -18.17
CA LEU A 769 37.38 -77.25 -17.40
C LEU A 769 36.90 -76.23 -16.37
N PHE A 770 35.62 -75.84 -16.44
CA PHE A 770 35.04 -74.75 -15.66
C PHE A 770 33.83 -75.21 -14.84
N VAL A 771 33.53 -74.48 -13.79
CA VAL A 771 32.44 -74.74 -12.85
C VAL A 771 31.78 -73.44 -12.38
N ARG A 772 30.45 -73.44 -12.25
CA ARG A 772 29.65 -72.31 -11.74
C ARG A 772 28.52 -72.81 -10.84
N GLN A 773 28.26 -72.08 -9.77
CA GLN A 773 27.09 -72.28 -8.90
C GLN A 773 26.12 -71.11 -9.03
N ILE A 774 24.84 -71.40 -9.26
CA ILE A 774 23.72 -70.45 -9.19
C ILE A 774 22.69 -71.02 -8.21
N GLY A 775 22.55 -70.40 -7.05
CA GLY A 775 21.74 -70.91 -5.95
C GLY A 775 22.16 -72.32 -5.57
N SER A 776 21.23 -73.27 -5.67
CA SER A 776 21.44 -74.68 -5.35
C SER A 776 21.87 -75.55 -6.54
N ILE A 777 22.23 -74.95 -7.69
CA ILE A 777 22.62 -75.68 -8.91
C ILE A 777 24.09 -75.42 -9.21
N VAL A 778 24.87 -76.50 -9.39
CA VAL A 778 26.25 -76.42 -9.86
C VAL A 778 26.37 -77.10 -11.22
N SER A 779 27.03 -76.43 -12.16
CA SER A 779 27.35 -76.99 -13.48
C SER A 779 28.86 -76.96 -13.71
N ILE A 780 29.42 -78.09 -14.15
CA ILE A 780 30.81 -78.26 -14.58
C ILE A 780 30.78 -78.56 -16.08
N GLN A 781 31.52 -77.80 -16.88
CA GLN A 781 31.58 -77.96 -18.33
C GLN A 781 33.00 -77.69 -18.85
N GLY A 782 33.42 -78.44 -19.87
CA GLY A 782 34.68 -78.20 -20.55
C GLY A 782 35.38 -79.48 -20.99
N GLU A 783 36.69 -79.42 -21.12
CA GLU A 783 37.51 -80.51 -21.66
C GLU A 783 38.66 -80.87 -20.70
N ILE A 784 38.95 -82.17 -20.58
CA ILE A 784 40.07 -82.68 -19.81
C ILE A 784 40.82 -83.75 -20.61
N ASN A 785 42.14 -83.85 -20.45
CA ASN A 785 42.91 -84.95 -21.01
C ASN A 785 43.03 -86.10 -20.02
N THR A 786 42.65 -87.31 -20.43
CA THR A 786 42.63 -88.50 -19.57
C THR A 786 44.00 -88.95 -19.06
N ALA A 787 45.12 -88.54 -19.68
CA ALA A 787 46.47 -88.79 -19.17
C ALA A 787 46.93 -87.78 -18.11
N LYS A 788 46.28 -86.61 -18.01
CA LYS A 788 46.64 -85.54 -17.07
C LYS A 788 45.92 -85.74 -15.74
N ARG A 789 46.45 -86.66 -14.93
CA ARG A 789 45.86 -87.13 -13.68
C ARG A 789 46.92 -87.37 -12.62
N ASP A 790 46.55 -87.17 -11.36
CA ASP A 790 47.32 -87.63 -10.21
C ASP A 790 46.82 -89.03 -9.79
N GLY A 791 47.68 -90.04 -9.93
CA GLY A 791 47.36 -91.44 -9.61
C GLY A 791 47.18 -92.33 -10.85
N SER A 792 46.64 -93.54 -10.65
CA SER A 792 46.50 -94.54 -11.72
C SER A 792 45.27 -94.29 -12.61
N ASN A 793 45.14 -95.08 -13.68
CA ASN A 793 43.97 -95.09 -14.55
C ASN A 793 42.68 -95.60 -13.86
N TRP A 794 42.78 -96.07 -12.61
CA TRP A 794 41.67 -96.63 -11.86
C TRP A 794 41.46 -95.86 -10.54
N GLY A 795 40.88 -94.67 -10.64
CA GLY A 795 40.57 -93.79 -9.51
C GLY A 795 41.51 -92.59 -9.33
N GLY A 796 42.38 -92.29 -10.30
CA GLY A 796 43.22 -91.08 -10.29
C GLY A 796 42.39 -89.79 -10.36
N VAL A 797 42.87 -88.72 -9.72
CA VAL A 797 42.18 -87.42 -9.68
C VAL A 797 42.62 -86.57 -10.86
N ILE A 798 41.66 -85.93 -11.55
CA ILE A 798 41.93 -85.10 -12.74
C ILE A 798 41.60 -83.63 -12.53
N ALA A 799 40.74 -83.31 -11.55
CA ALA A 799 40.36 -81.96 -11.18
C ALA A 799 39.74 -81.90 -9.78
N MET A 800 39.70 -80.71 -9.20
CA MET A 800 39.11 -80.40 -7.89
C MET A 800 38.06 -79.30 -8.00
N ILE A 801 36.93 -79.44 -7.30
CA ILE A 801 35.91 -78.39 -7.19
C ILE A 801 36.43 -77.29 -6.25
N PRO A 802 36.53 -76.02 -6.71
CA PRO A 802 37.01 -74.90 -5.90
C PRO A 802 36.23 -74.71 -4.60
N ASN A 803 36.89 -74.29 -3.53
CA ASN A 803 36.29 -74.14 -2.20
C ASN A 803 35.06 -73.22 -2.16
N LYS A 804 34.97 -72.25 -3.09
CA LYS A 804 33.84 -71.32 -3.22
C LYS A 804 32.55 -71.97 -3.74
N ILE A 805 32.61 -73.20 -4.25
CA ILE A 805 31.48 -73.96 -4.77
C ILE A 805 31.20 -75.13 -3.84
N GLN A 806 29.93 -75.41 -3.58
CA GLN A 806 29.54 -76.55 -2.75
C GLN A 806 29.73 -77.88 -3.51
N PRO A 807 30.30 -78.93 -2.88
CA PRO A 807 30.44 -80.25 -3.50
C PRO A 807 29.06 -80.92 -3.65
N PRO A 808 28.90 -81.89 -4.58
CA PRO A 808 27.63 -82.57 -4.77
C PRO A 808 27.24 -83.34 -3.51
N LYS A 809 25.97 -83.26 -3.10
CA LYS A 809 25.46 -84.02 -1.94
C LYS A 809 25.50 -85.54 -2.18
N TYR A 810 25.22 -85.97 -3.40
CA TYR A 810 25.25 -87.38 -3.83
C TYR A 810 26.22 -87.55 -4.99
N SER A 811 26.79 -88.75 -5.14
CA SER A 811 27.79 -89.01 -6.18
C SER A 811 27.22 -88.81 -7.58
N VAL A 812 27.98 -88.15 -8.45
CA VAL A 812 27.64 -87.95 -9.87
C VAL A 812 28.70 -88.59 -10.77
N ARG A 813 28.25 -89.18 -11.87
CA ARG A 813 29.12 -89.87 -12.83
C ARG A 813 28.79 -89.44 -14.26
N CYS A 814 29.83 -89.12 -15.02
CA CYS A 814 29.79 -88.91 -16.45
C CYS A 814 30.66 -89.98 -17.12
N THR A 815 30.30 -90.45 -18.31
CA THR A 815 31.08 -91.45 -19.03
C THR A 815 31.29 -90.99 -20.47
N ALA A 816 32.52 -91.08 -20.96
CA ALA A 816 32.87 -90.84 -22.35
C ALA A 816 33.45 -92.14 -22.91
N ALA A 817 32.89 -92.64 -24.02
CA ALA A 817 33.36 -93.87 -24.66
C ALA A 817 33.19 -93.74 -26.17
N ASN A 818 34.12 -94.36 -26.91
CA ASN A 818 33.93 -94.62 -28.34
C ASN A 818 33.40 -96.04 -28.48
N TRP A 819 32.22 -96.15 -29.07
CA TRP A 819 31.54 -97.42 -29.29
C TRP A 819 31.90 -97.96 -30.68
N ASN A 820 32.29 -99.23 -30.72
CA ASN A 820 32.52 -100.03 -31.92
C ASN A 820 31.59 -101.26 -31.86
N ASP A 821 31.24 -101.81 -33.01
CA ASP A 821 30.29 -102.93 -33.14
C ASP A 821 30.80 -104.23 -32.47
N ASP A 822 32.12 -104.37 -32.26
CA ASP A 822 32.71 -105.43 -31.45
C ASP A 822 32.96 -104.96 -30.00
N HIS A 823 32.13 -105.47 -29.09
CA HIS A 823 32.17 -105.12 -27.67
C HIS A 823 33.52 -105.36 -26.98
N LYS A 824 34.39 -106.25 -27.52
CA LYS A 824 35.72 -106.52 -26.96
C LYS A 824 36.68 -105.35 -27.16
N TYR A 825 36.43 -104.49 -28.14
CA TYR A 825 37.29 -103.34 -28.47
C TYR A 825 36.72 -102.00 -28.01
N ASN A 826 35.57 -101.98 -27.32
CA ASN A 826 35.03 -100.77 -26.72
C ASN A 826 36.00 -100.23 -25.67
N ARG A 827 36.38 -98.97 -25.84
CA ARG A 827 37.27 -98.25 -24.92
C ARG A 827 36.55 -97.02 -24.40
N GLY A 828 36.75 -96.72 -23.12
CA GLY A 828 36.09 -95.59 -22.51
C GLY A 828 36.66 -95.21 -21.16
N SER A 829 36.21 -94.05 -20.72
CA SER A 829 36.55 -93.41 -19.47
C SER A 829 35.26 -93.06 -18.74
N SER A 830 35.26 -93.29 -17.44
CA SER A 830 34.22 -92.79 -16.55
C SER A 830 34.81 -91.86 -15.52
N PHE A 831 34.07 -90.80 -15.25
CA PHE A 831 34.44 -89.66 -14.46
C PHE A 831 33.45 -89.56 -13.31
N THR A 832 33.91 -89.67 -12.08
CA THR A 832 33.03 -89.72 -10.90
C THR A 832 33.45 -88.65 -9.91
N ILE A 833 32.47 -87.91 -9.39
CA ILE A 833 32.62 -87.08 -8.20
C ILE A 833 31.79 -87.75 -7.12
N TYR A 834 32.43 -88.20 -6.05
CA TYR A 834 31.71 -88.84 -4.94
C TYR A 834 31.00 -87.78 -4.07
N GLY A 835 29.83 -88.14 -3.53
CA GLY A 835 29.04 -87.25 -2.67
C GLY A 835 29.87 -86.71 -1.49
N GLY A 836 29.74 -85.42 -1.21
CA GLY A 836 30.50 -84.70 -0.19
C GLY A 836 31.98 -84.48 -0.52
N GLN A 837 32.47 -84.99 -1.66
CA GLN A 837 33.86 -84.83 -2.08
C GLN A 837 34.00 -83.77 -3.17
N ARG A 838 35.20 -83.21 -3.26
CA ARG A 838 35.58 -82.21 -4.27
C ARG A 838 36.39 -82.81 -5.42
N LYS A 839 36.71 -84.10 -5.37
CA LYS A 839 37.60 -84.79 -6.31
C LYS A 839 36.82 -85.30 -7.51
N LEU A 840 37.23 -84.89 -8.72
CA LEU A 840 36.81 -85.52 -9.96
C LEU A 840 37.79 -86.64 -10.30
N GLN A 841 37.32 -87.89 -10.26
CA GLN A 841 38.14 -89.09 -10.43
C GLN A 841 37.87 -89.80 -11.75
N LEU A 842 38.93 -90.32 -12.35
CA LEU A 842 38.93 -91.03 -13.62
C LEU A 842 39.08 -92.54 -13.41
N TYR A 843 38.24 -93.30 -14.12
CA TYR A 843 38.36 -94.74 -14.32
C TYR A 843 38.38 -95.01 -15.82
N GLU A 844 39.56 -95.24 -16.37
CA GLU A 844 39.76 -95.47 -17.81
C GLU A 844 40.31 -96.85 -18.12
N ARG A 845 39.79 -97.42 -19.21
CA ARG A 845 40.27 -98.66 -19.82
C ARG A 845 40.46 -98.45 -21.31
N GLY A 846 41.70 -98.14 -21.69
CA GLY A 846 42.10 -98.02 -23.10
C GLY A 846 41.80 -96.66 -23.73
N PHE A 847 41.51 -95.65 -22.91
CA PHE A 847 41.20 -94.28 -23.33
C PHE A 847 42.27 -93.31 -22.81
N TYR A 848 43.54 -93.69 -22.93
CA TYR A 848 44.68 -92.94 -22.40
C TYR A 848 45.11 -91.81 -23.35
N ASN A 849 45.43 -90.63 -22.77
CA ASN A 849 45.88 -89.43 -23.48
C ASN A 849 44.89 -88.91 -24.53
N VAL A 850 43.60 -88.99 -24.23
CA VAL A 850 42.50 -88.49 -25.06
C VAL A 850 41.89 -87.28 -24.37
N ASN A 851 41.63 -86.21 -25.12
CA ASN A 851 40.83 -85.13 -24.60
C ASN A 851 39.34 -85.51 -24.63
N CYS A 852 38.67 -85.37 -23.49
CA CYS A 852 37.28 -85.72 -23.29
C CYS A 852 36.50 -84.49 -22.83
N GLN A 853 35.38 -84.22 -23.49
CA GLN A 853 34.42 -83.22 -23.02
C GLN A 853 33.64 -83.78 -21.84
N LEU A 854 33.54 -82.98 -20.77
CA LEU A 854 32.89 -83.34 -19.52
C LEU A 854 31.80 -82.33 -19.19
N ASN A 855 30.63 -82.89 -18.86
CA ASN A 855 29.47 -82.15 -18.44
C ASN A 855 28.92 -82.80 -17.17
N PHE A 856 28.96 -82.08 -16.05
CA PHE A 856 28.25 -82.48 -14.82
C PHE A 856 27.28 -81.38 -14.43
N THR A 857 26.08 -81.76 -14.02
CA THR A 857 25.18 -80.85 -13.31
C THR A 857 24.69 -81.56 -12.07
N TYR A 858 24.77 -80.88 -10.92
CA TYR A 858 24.32 -81.43 -9.65
C TYR A 858 23.69 -80.36 -8.77
N PHE A 859 22.88 -80.81 -7.82
CA PHE A 859 22.28 -79.97 -6.80
C PHE A 859 23.04 -80.11 -5.48
N VAL A 860 23.08 -79.03 -4.70
CA VAL A 860 23.81 -78.93 -3.43
C VAL A 860 22.85 -78.89 -2.24
#